data_AF-A0A9Q9EQC8-F1
#
_entry.id   AF-A0A9Q9EQC8-F1
#
_cell.length_a   1.000
_cell.length_b   1.000
_cell.length_c   1.000
_cell.angle_alpha   90.00
_cell.angle_beta   90.00
_cell.angle_gamma   90.00
#
_symmetry.space_group_name_H-M   'P 1'
#
loop_
_entity.id
_entity.type
_entity.pdbx_description
1 polymer ?
#
loop_
_entity_poly.entity_id
_entity_poly.type
_entity_poly.pdbx_seq_one_letter_code
_entity_poly.pdbx_strand_id
1 'polypeptide(L)'
;MARFYPVYARRSDGKQEVVAKGKRKELNQPTDDQLDQKPDKNGIADFYREVQPDEQKHVDWRRKLGGMLARELQHKDKSGADSGYILVALPENYRLYEHVKKTERDGKTEVKSKTHTGGQNDRQDAYLYGHPAGRRKRFRSPNDFFPHLLWLCTDESGDPDNCSCKICTPEELENIVPGAKIKAEKQVKNEADSSAAMTRSASGQGIKAAPQAQRPTSAQPLQLAPTPLPAARTADQTLDRKYGQFMYRAGELVWFSRGQAWGIGVVTRRWSNMNTLYYSIQPLSYPGNHPQITVKQGHAEIRPWLAWSVPRFLNAGLNDQPNPPRYENADWQGIMQRKYGNGDLEVDGSIMAAKMVDASYTLVGKNSTGRPEANVVENHYDGIFLGAEKIWCGESVRLTIGSGTDIMVVTAIVERQRTSSVNQQLAQQTAYLVGDVYSLVTIQHANPGLPTPADVNPHLPERMTRDIQARNAVSIKAKRVASYWKLMRPQHRVDLNDVKGRWYEASIIMPILQPQQWQAACAKGEIQEASLWMNSRGDCVNSNRKENLPRLPRENNRRETRRDAFGQSVPPNTKIEDGVQPPMPANVDPGLDSSQPIDIDPRFDTADDSGNHVEDTGTTGLEEFMDLDSIGTDAMSGFGQNYGAHDPNNGFF
;
A
#
# COMPACT_ATOMS: atom_id res chain seq x y z
N MET A 1 -33.23 7.97 -17.64
CA MET A 1 -31.84 7.46 -17.68
C MET A 1 -31.13 7.94 -16.44
N ALA A 2 -30.40 7.06 -15.73
CA ALA A 2 -29.56 7.50 -14.62
C ALA A 2 -28.56 8.55 -15.12
N ARG A 3 -28.46 9.68 -14.41
CA ARG A 3 -27.60 10.80 -14.80
C ARG A 3 -26.17 10.42 -14.45
N PHE A 4 -25.41 9.92 -15.42
CA PHE A 4 -23.99 9.64 -15.21
C PHE A 4 -23.17 10.93 -15.37
N TYR A 5 -22.13 11.08 -14.56
CA TYR A 5 -21.10 12.09 -14.72
C TYR A 5 -20.14 11.68 -15.85
N PRO A 6 -20.04 12.47 -16.93
CA PRO A 6 -19.21 12.15 -18.07
C PRO A 6 -17.72 12.36 -17.73
N VAL A 7 -16.89 11.35 -17.97
CA VAL A 7 -15.42 11.46 -17.96
C VAL A 7 -14.85 11.17 -19.34
N TYR A 8 -13.76 11.86 -19.69
CA TYR A 8 -13.10 11.77 -20.99
C TYR A 8 -11.67 11.29 -20.80
N ALA A 9 -11.21 10.42 -21.70
CA ALA A 9 -9.79 10.09 -21.76
C ALA A 9 -9.00 11.29 -22.27
N ARG A 10 -7.89 11.64 -21.62
CA ARG A 10 -7.04 12.79 -22.01
C ARG A 10 -6.40 12.61 -23.39
N ARG A 11 -6.00 11.37 -23.73
CA ARG A 11 -5.43 11.02 -25.04
C ARG A 11 -5.87 9.62 -25.47
N SER A 12 -5.53 9.26 -26.70
CA SER A 12 -5.56 7.88 -27.18
C SER A 12 -4.28 7.54 -27.93
N ASP A 13 -3.76 6.34 -27.73
CA ASP A 13 -2.71 5.74 -28.54
C ASP A 13 -3.27 4.76 -29.58
N GLY A 14 -4.59 4.58 -29.63
CA GLY A 14 -5.25 3.56 -30.43
C GLY A 14 -4.93 3.65 -31.93
N LYS A 15 -4.73 2.48 -32.56
CA LYS A 15 -4.44 2.32 -33.99
C LYS A 15 -5.46 1.38 -34.65
N GLN A 16 -6.12 1.86 -35.70
CA GLN A 16 -7.01 1.04 -36.54
C GLN A 16 -6.24 0.05 -37.41
N GLU A 17 -5.06 0.46 -37.88
CA GLU A 17 -4.13 -0.34 -38.67
C GLU A 17 -2.77 -0.38 -38.00
N VAL A 18 -2.11 -1.54 -38.03
CA VAL A 18 -0.72 -1.72 -37.58
C VAL A 18 0.12 -2.37 -38.67
N VAL A 19 1.43 -2.15 -38.62
CA VAL A 19 2.38 -2.79 -39.54
C VAL A 19 2.87 -4.08 -38.89
N ALA A 20 2.45 -5.23 -39.40
CA ALA A 20 2.89 -6.53 -38.89
C ALA A 20 4.37 -6.81 -39.24
N LYS A 21 5.00 -7.75 -38.50
CA LYS A 21 6.34 -8.29 -38.83
C LYS A 21 6.32 -8.82 -40.27
N GLY A 22 6.87 -8.05 -41.21
CA GLY A 22 6.78 -8.31 -42.65
C GLY A 22 6.31 -7.14 -43.52
N LYS A 23 6.11 -5.93 -42.96
CA LYS A 23 5.69 -4.69 -43.67
C LYS A 23 4.28 -4.71 -44.27
N ARG A 24 3.47 -5.74 -44.03
CA ARG A 24 2.04 -5.76 -44.44
C ARG A 24 1.21 -5.01 -43.41
N LYS A 25 0.37 -4.08 -43.88
CA LYS A 25 -0.64 -3.42 -43.05
C LYS A 25 -1.74 -4.42 -42.69
N GLU A 26 -2.12 -4.47 -41.43
CA GLU A 26 -3.24 -5.29 -40.94
C GLU A 26 -4.16 -4.45 -40.05
N LEU A 27 -5.46 -4.79 -40.08
CA LEU A 27 -6.46 -4.16 -39.21
C LEU A 27 -6.33 -4.68 -37.77
N ASN A 28 -6.44 -3.77 -36.81
CA ASN A 28 -6.41 -4.06 -35.38
C ASN A 28 -7.79 -4.48 -34.87
N GLN A 29 -8.29 -5.60 -35.38
CA GLN A 29 -9.60 -6.17 -35.08
C GLN A 29 -9.55 -7.72 -35.16
N PRO A 30 -10.64 -8.49 -34.95
CA PRO A 30 -10.68 -9.93 -35.26
C PRO A 30 -10.43 -10.24 -36.75
N THR A 31 -9.89 -11.41 -37.09
CA THR A 31 -9.60 -11.79 -38.50
C THR A 31 -10.89 -11.87 -39.33
N ASP A 32 -10.78 -11.77 -40.65
CA ASP A 32 -11.95 -11.88 -41.54
C ASP A 32 -12.68 -13.23 -41.32
N ASP A 33 -11.92 -14.32 -41.15
CA ASP A 33 -12.46 -15.63 -40.77
C ASP A 33 -13.17 -15.64 -39.41
N GLN A 34 -12.70 -14.83 -38.45
CA GLN A 34 -13.32 -14.71 -37.12
C GLN A 34 -14.57 -13.83 -37.14
N LEU A 35 -14.78 -13.05 -38.20
CA LEU A 35 -15.97 -12.24 -38.40
C LEU A 35 -17.02 -12.98 -39.26
N ASP A 36 -16.66 -14.13 -39.86
CA ASP A 36 -17.57 -14.92 -40.69
C ASP A 36 -18.68 -15.55 -39.86
N GLN A 37 -19.92 -15.19 -40.17
CA GLN A 37 -21.10 -15.65 -39.44
C GLN A 37 -21.70 -16.93 -40.05
N LYS A 38 -21.09 -17.49 -41.10
CA LYS A 38 -21.58 -18.70 -41.75
C LYS A 38 -21.53 -19.89 -40.78
N PRO A 39 -22.61 -20.68 -40.65
CA PRO A 39 -22.59 -21.89 -39.86
C PRO A 39 -21.60 -22.93 -40.40
N ASP A 40 -20.96 -23.66 -39.50
CA ASP A 40 -20.14 -24.82 -39.83
C ASP A 40 -20.98 -26.01 -40.30
N LYS A 41 -20.31 -27.13 -40.61
CA LYS A 41 -20.96 -28.38 -41.03
C LYS A 41 -21.96 -28.95 -40.01
N ASN A 42 -21.92 -28.49 -38.76
CA ASN A 42 -22.79 -28.89 -37.67
C ASN A 42 -23.91 -27.85 -37.40
N GLY A 43 -24.05 -26.82 -38.24
CA GLY A 43 -25.02 -25.74 -38.06
C GLY A 43 -24.65 -24.76 -36.94
N ILE A 44 -23.37 -24.69 -36.56
CA ILE A 44 -22.86 -23.80 -35.51
C ILE A 44 -22.10 -22.64 -36.17
N ALA A 45 -22.56 -21.41 -35.94
CA ALA A 45 -21.82 -20.20 -36.29
C ALA A 45 -21.07 -19.68 -35.06
N ASP A 46 -19.76 -19.54 -35.16
CA ASP A 46 -18.88 -19.14 -34.05
C ASP A 46 -18.00 -17.95 -34.48
N PHE A 47 -18.40 -16.73 -34.10
CA PHE A 47 -17.84 -15.51 -34.68
C PHE A 47 -17.73 -14.37 -33.68
N TYR A 48 -16.96 -13.35 -34.04
CA TYR A 48 -16.86 -12.09 -33.32
C TYR A 48 -17.74 -11.04 -33.99
N ARG A 49 -18.44 -10.25 -33.20
CA ARG A 49 -19.13 -9.04 -33.69
C ARG A 49 -18.70 -7.82 -32.90
N GLU A 50 -18.66 -6.68 -33.56
CA GLU A 50 -18.44 -5.40 -32.90
C GLU A 50 -19.64 -5.07 -32.03
N VAL A 51 -19.39 -4.66 -30.79
CA VAL A 51 -20.41 -4.22 -29.83
C VAL A 51 -20.58 -2.72 -30.01
N GLN A 52 -21.78 -2.29 -30.40
CA GLN A 52 -22.06 -0.89 -30.67
C GLN A 52 -22.12 -0.04 -29.37
N PRO A 53 -21.84 1.28 -29.44
CA PRO A 53 -21.75 2.13 -28.25
C PRO A 53 -22.99 2.17 -27.35
N ASP A 54 -24.16 1.96 -27.95
CA ASP A 54 -25.49 1.93 -27.33
C ASP A 54 -25.86 0.56 -26.73
N GLU A 55 -25.14 -0.52 -27.06
CA GLU A 55 -25.37 -1.83 -26.47
C GLU A 55 -24.95 -1.89 -25.00
N GLN A 56 -25.73 -2.60 -24.17
CA GLN A 56 -25.54 -2.69 -22.72
C GLN A 56 -24.11 -3.12 -22.32
N LYS A 57 -23.50 -4.05 -23.06
CA LYS A 57 -22.14 -4.54 -22.79
C LYS A 57 -21.08 -3.43 -23.00
N HIS A 58 -21.28 -2.56 -23.98
CA HIS A 58 -20.39 -1.41 -24.22
C HIS A 58 -20.59 -0.33 -23.16
N VAL A 59 -21.84 -0.04 -22.78
CA VAL A 59 -22.18 0.86 -21.66
C VAL A 59 -21.56 0.36 -20.35
N ASP A 60 -21.61 -0.95 -20.08
CA ASP A 60 -21.01 -1.55 -18.88
C ASP A 60 -19.50 -1.43 -18.84
N TRP A 61 -18.82 -1.61 -19.97
CA TRP A 61 -17.38 -1.35 -20.08
C TRP A 61 -17.06 0.11 -19.73
N ARG A 62 -17.76 1.06 -20.36
CA ARG A 62 -17.57 2.50 -20.14
C ARG A 62 -17.87 2.93 -18.70
N ARG A 63 -18.91 2.37 -18.08
CA ARG A 63 -19.27 2.63 -16.67
C ARG A 63 -18.21 2.12 -15.71
N LYS A 64 -17.74 0.88 -15.90
CA LYS A 64 -16.67 0.30 -15.07
C LYS A 64 -15.38 1.11 -15.18
N LEU A 65 -14.98 1.45 -16.40
CA LEU A 65 -13.78 2.26 -16.64
C LEU A 65 -13.91 3.67 -16.05
N GLY A 66 -15.06 4.33 -16.24
CA GLY A 66 -15.33 5.65 -15.68
C GLY A 66 -15.32 5.67 -14.15
N GLY A 67 -15.97 4.70 -13.51
CA GLY A 67 -15.95 4.55 -12.04
C GLY A 67 -14.55 4.26 -11.49
N MET A 68 -13.79 3.36 -12.14
CA MET A 68 -12.39 3.09 -11.73
C MET A 68 -11.51 4.33 -11.88
N LEU A 69 -11.67 5.10 -12.97
CA LEU A 69 -10.91 6.31 -13.22
C LEU A 69 -11.24 7.41 -12.20
N ALA A 70 -12.52 7.64 -11.91
CA ALA A 70 -12.93 8.60 -10.90
C ALA A 70 -12.41 8.25 -9.50
N ARG A 71 -12.45 6.96 -9.14
CA ARG A 71 -11.91 6.46 -7.86
C ARG A 71 -10.40 6.68 -7.76
N GLU A 72 -9.64 6.33 -8.80
CA GLU A 72 -8.18 6.43 -8.81
C GLU A 72 -7.70 7.89 -8.79
N LEU A 73 -8.40 8.76 -9.52
CA LEU A 73 -8.15 10.20 -9.53
C LEU A 73 -8.73 10.93 -8.31
N GLN A 74 -9.34 10.20 -7.37
CA GLN A 74 -9.98 10.73 -6.17
C GLN A 74 -11.01 11.83 -6.48
N HIS A 75 -11.72 11.72 -7.61
CA HIS A 75 -12.71 12.69 -8.03
C HIS A 75 -13.99 12.51 -7.20
N LYS A 76 -14.10 13.27 -6.11
CA LYS A 76 -15.28 13.27 -5.24
C LYS A 76 -16.38 14.11 -5.90
N ASP A 77 -17.49 13.46 -6.27
CA ASP A 77 -18.76 14.19 -6.40
C ASP A 77 -19.40 14.34 -5.01
N LYS A 78 -20.23 15.38 -4.83
CA LYS A 78 -20.95 15.72 -3.59
C LYS A 78 -21.84 14.59 -3.03
N SER A 79 -22.06 13.52 -3.78
CA SER A 79 -22.93 12.39 -3.43
C SER A 79 -22.24 11.21 -2.76
N GLY A 80 -20.90 11.17 -2.68
CA GLY A 80 -20.17 10.14 -1.92
C GLY A 80 -20.30 8.70 -2.42
N ALA A 81 -20.83 8.48 -3.63
CA ALA A 81 -21.01 7.15 -4.22
C ALA A 81 -20.17 6.97 -5.50
N ASP A 82 -19.38 5.90 -5.57
CA ASP A 82 -18.50 5.54 -6.70
C ASP A 82 -19.26 5.18 -8.01
N SER A 83 -20.59 5.15 -7.98
CA SER A 83 -21.46 4.54 -8.99
C SER A 83 -22.02 5.52 -10.04
N GLY A 84 -21.60 6.78 -10.02
CA GLY A 84 -22.12 7.84 -10.89
C GLY A 84 -21.34 8.11 -12.19
N TYR A 85 -20.13 7.58 -12.40
CA TYR A 85 -19.27 8.00 -13.52
C TYR A 85 -19.34 7.08 -14.75
N ILE A 86 -19.24 7.66 -15.94
CA ILE A 86 -19.16 6.92 -17.20
C ILE A 86 -18.11 7.53 -18.13
N LEU A 87 -17.25 6.69 -18.71
CA LEU A 87 -16.39 7.10 -19.81
C LEU A 87 -17.26 7.44 -21.03
N VAL A 88 -17.23 8.67 -21.52
CA VAL A 88 -18.15 9.12 -22.59
C VAL A 88 -17.98 8.27 -23.85
N ALA A 89 -16.75 7.97 -24.23
CA ALA A 89 -16.39 7.04 -25.29
C ALA A 89 -15.13 6.28 -24.89
N LEU A 90 -14.94 5.07 -25.43
CA LEU A 90 -13.63 4.42 -25.36
C LEU A 90 -12.58 5.32 -26.05
N PRO A 91 -11.29 5.27 -25.66
CA PRO A 91 -10.27 6.07 -26.32
C PRO A 91 -10.28 5.86 -27.84
N GLU A 92 -9.98 6.91 -28.59
CA GLU A 92 -10.07 6.90 -30.05
C GLU A 92 -9.39 5.67 -30.65
N ASN A 93 -10.02 5.03 -31.64
CA ASN A 93 -9.56 3.82 -32.31
C ASN A 93 -9.50 2.54 -31.45
N TYR A 94 -10.04 2.55 -30.23
CA TYR A 94 -10.34 1.34 -29.50
C TYR A 94 -11.77 0.85 -29.79
N ARG A 95 -11.91 -0.45 -30.12
CA ARG A 95 -13.19 -1.06 -30.50
C ARG A 95 -13.45 -2.34 -29.72
N LEU A 96 -14.68 -2.49 -29.21
CA LEU A 96 -15.09 -3.64 -28.41
C LEU A 96 -15.73 -4.69 -29.30
N TYR A 97 -15.26 -5.94 -29.21
CA TYR A 97 -15.86 -7.08 -29.90
C TYR A 97 -16.31 -8.11 -28.88
N GLU A 98 -17.44 -8.77 -29.13
CA GLU A 98 -17.88 -9.91 -28.35
C GLU A 98 -17.84 -11.19 -29.17
N HIS A 99 -17.59 -12.29 -28.48
CA HIS A 99 -17.62 -13.62 -29.07
C HIS A 99 -19.04 -14.20 -28.98
N VAL A 100 -19.61 -14.59 -30.12
CA VAL A 100 -20.99 -15.06 -30.26
C VAL A 100 -20.99 -16.44 -30.89
N LYS A 101 -21.68 -17.38 -30.22
CA LYS A 101 -21.94 -18.71 -30.74
C LYS A 101 -23.44 -18.91 -30.97
N LYS A 102 -23.83 -19.14 -32.22
CA LYS A 102 -25.22 -19.44 -32.62
C LYS A 102 -25.32 -20.88 -33.08
N THR A 103 -26.44 -21.53 -32.80
CA THR A 103 -26.74 -22.87 -33.32
C THR A 103 -28.08 -22.84 -34.02
N GLU A 104 -28.13 -23.35 -35.24
CA GLU A 104 -29.38 -23.56 -35.97
C GLU A 104 -29.87 -24.99 -35.73
N ARG A 105 -31.06 -25.12 -35.13
CA ARG A 105 -31.74 -26.39 -34.95
C ARG A 105 -33.17 -26.25 -35.47
N ASP A 106 -33.58 -27.14 -36.37
CA ASP A 106 -34.94 -27.21 -36.92
C ASP A 106 -35.47 -25.87 -37.51
N GLY A 107 -34.63 -25.14 -38.25
CA GLY A 107 -35.00 -23.88 -38.89
C GLY A 107 -35.23 -22.70 -37.94
N LYS A 108 -34.93 -22.85 -36.64
CA LYS A 108 -34.94 -21.79 -35.64
C LYS A 108 -33.52 -21.53 -35.14
N THR A 109 -33.08 -20.28 -35.22
CA THR A 109 -31.78 -19.83 -34.70
C THR A 109 -31.87 -19.71 -33.17
N GLU A 110 -31.23 -20.63 -32.44
CA GLU A 110 -31.08 -20.51 -30.99
C GLU A 110 -29.77 -19.78 -30.67
N VAL A 111 -29.89 -18.57 -30.11
CA VAL A 111 -28.77 -17.88 -29.45
C VAL A 111 -28.79 -18.34 -28.00
N LYS A 112 -27.75 -19.07 -27.55
CA LYS A 112 -27.60 -19.45 -26.13
C LYS A 112 -27.38 -18.20 -25.27
N SER A 113 -28.48 -17.60 -24.85
CA SER A 113 -28.55 -16.46 -23.92
C SER A 113 -29.52 -16.86 -22.82
N LYS A 114 -29.09 -17.68 -21.85
CA LYS A 114 -29.90 -18.02 -20.67
C LYS A 114 -29.41 -17.25 -19.44
N THR A 115 -30.24 -16.33 -18.96
CA THR A 115 -30.13 -15.67 -17.67
C THR A 115 -30.67 -16.56 -16.54
N HIS A 116 -29.87 -16.67 -15.45
CA HIS A 116 -30.17 -17.11 -14.08
C HIS A 116 -30.94 -18.43 -13.84
N THR A 117 -30.23 -19.50 -13.47
CA THR A 117 -30.32 -20.24 -12.17
C THR A 117 -29.42 -21.48 -12.22
N GLY A 118 -28.42 -21.58 -11.33
CA GLY A 118 -27.71 -22.82 -11.00
C GLY A 118 -26.90 -23.52 -12.12
N GLY A 119 -25.58 -23.29 -12.16
CA GLY A 119 -24.61 -24.17 -12.82
C GLY A 119 -24.03 -23.67 -14.15
N GLN A 120 -22.74 -23.32 -14.12
CA GLN A 120 -21.83 -23.12 -15.28
C GLN A 120 -22.36 -22.27 -16.46
N ASN A 121 -22.22 -20.95 -16.35
CA ASN A 121 -22.46 -20.01 -17.47
C ASN A 121 -21.48 -20.26 -18.64
N ASP A 122 -22.03 -20.35 -19.86
CA ASP A 122 -21.29 -20.10 -21.10
C ASP A 122 -20.99 -18.59 -21.16
N ARG A 123 -19.75 -18.19 -20.84
CA ARG A 123 -19.36 -16.78 -20.74
C ARG A 123 -19.24 -16.18 -22.15
N GLN A 124 -20.05 -15.17 -22.45
CA GLN A 124 -19.85 -14.34 -23.66
C GLN A 124 -18.76 -13.29 -23.39
N ASP A 125 -17.51 -13.70 -23.58
CA ASP A 125 -16.34 -12.84 -23.39
C ASP A 125 -16.32 -11.69 -24.41
N ALA A 126 -15.88 -10.51 -23.95
CA ALA A 126 -15.65 -9.34 -24.80
C ALA A 126 -14.19 -8.90 -24.77
N TYR A 127 -13.71 -8.42 -25.91
CA TYR A 127 -12.33 -8.10 -26.19
C TYR A 127 -12.22 -6.70 -26.77
N LEU A 128 -11.37 -5.89 -26.17
CA LEU A 128 -11.10 -4.53 -26.62
C LEU A 128 -9.82 -4.53 -27.47
N TYR A 129 -9.97 -4.18 -28.74
CA TYR A 129 -8.89 -4.02 -29.71
C TYR A 129 -8.53 -2.54 -29.89
N GLY A 130 -7.33 -2.25 -30.40
CA GLY A 130 -6.87 -0.87 -30.65
C GLY A 130 -5.42 -0.60 -30.24
N HIS A 131 -4.83 -1.44 -29.38
CA HIS A 131 -3.47 -1.21 -28.86
C HIS A 131 -2.39 -1.13 -29.99
N PRO A 132 -1.40 -0.22 -29.92
CA PRO A 132 -0.36 -0.05 -30.96
C PRO A 132 0.42 -1.32 -31.33
N ALA A 133 0.60 -2.23 -30.36
CA ALA A 133 1.23 -3.53 -30.57
C ALA A 133 0.39 -4.54 -31.39
N GLY A 134 -0.79 -4.15 -31.89
CA GLY A 134 -1.56 -4.86 -32.90
C GLY A 134 -2.60 -5.84 -32.37
N ARG A 135 -3.31 -6.49 -33.30
CA ARG A 135 -4.53 -7.29 -33.03
C ARG A 135 -4.37 -8.43 -32.03
N ARG A 136 -3.14 -8.96 -31.90
CA ARG A 136 -2.84 -10.05 -30.94
C ARG A 136 -2.76 -9.54 -29.49
N LYS A 137 -2.62 -8.23 -29.32
CA LYS A 137 -2.46 -7.54 -28.05
C LYS A 137 -3.75 -6.80 -27.69
N ARG A 138 -4.82 -7.58 -27.50
CA ARG A 138 -6.16 -7.12 -27.11
C ARG A 138 -6.40 -7.26 -25.61
N PHE A 139 -7.19 -6.37 -25.03
CA PHE A 139 -7.60 -6.44 -23.62
C PHE A 139 -8.86 -7.30 -23.46
N ARG A 140 -8.94 -8.10 -22.40
CA ARG A 140 -10.02 -9.09 -22.18
C ARG A 140 -11.08 -8.67 -21.16
N SER A 141 -10.86 -7.55 -20.48
CA SER A 141 -11.81 -7.01 -19.49
C SER A 141 -11.53 -5.52 -19.23
N PRO A 142 -12.48 -4.79 -18.62
CA PRO A 142 -12.22 -3.43 -18.17
C PRO A 142 -11.01 -3.32 -17.24
N ASN A 143 -10.85 -4.25 -16.30
CA ASN A 143 -9.73 -4.26 -15.35
C ASN A 143 -8.38 -4.48 -16.06
N ASP A 144 -8.39 -5.23 -17.16
CA ASP A 144 -7.22 -5.48 -17.97
C ASP A 144 -6.75 -4.24 -18.74
N PHE A 145 -7.72 -3.45 -19.20
CA PHE A 145 -7.47 -2.19 -19.90
C PHE A 145 -7.19 -1.02 -18.96
N PHE A 146 -7.69 -1.08 -17.72
CA PHE A 146 -7.67 0.07 -16.80
C PHE A 146 -6.27 0.66 -16.56
N PRO A 147 -5.19 -0.11 -16.32
CA PRO A 147 -3.84 0.46 -16.17
C PRO A 147 -3.40 1.26 -17.40
N HIS A 148 -3.78 0.82 -18.60
CA HIS A 148 -3.51 1.52 -19.85
C HIS A 148 -4.35 2.80 -19.97
N LEU A 149 -5.64 2.72 -19.63
CA LEU A 149 -6.52 3.89 -19.60
C LEU A 149 -6.06 4.94 -18.58
N LEU A 150 -5.61 4.50 -17.40
CA LEU A 150 -5.08 5.38 -16.37
C LEU A 150 -3.84 6.10 -16.89
N TRP A 151 -2.87 5.38 -17.46
CA TRP A 151 -1.71 5.96 -18.13
C TRP A 151 -2.12 6.98 -19.20
N LEU A 152 -3.07 6.63 -20.09
CA LEU A 152 -3.62 7.56 -21.09
C LEU A 152 -4.19 8.85 -20.49
N CYS A 153 -4.67 8.81 -19.25
CA CYS A 153 -5.26 9.96 -18.59
C CYS A 153 -4.27 10.78 -17.75
N THR A 154 -3.27 10.13 -17.13
CA THR A 154 -2.43 10.76 -16.09
C THR A 154 -1.03 11.11 -16.55
N ASP A 155 -0.42 10.33 -17.43
CA ASP A 155 0.96 10.53 -17.83
C ASP A 155 1.07 11.68 -18.86
N GLU A 156 1.86 12.71 -18.57
CA GLU A 156 1.91 13.91 -19.42
C GLU A 156 2.80 13.76 -20.65
N SER A 157 3.86 12.94 -20.54
CA SER A 157 4.81 12.69 -21.63
C SER A 157 4.23 11.79 -22.71
N GLY A 158 3.22 10.98 -22.39
CA GLY A 158 2.70 9.97 -23.29
C GLY A 158 3.69 8.84 -23.54
N ASP A 159 4.61 8.61 -22.60
CA ASP A 159 5.70 7.65 -22.75
C ASP A 159 5.19 6.22 -22.46
N PRO A 160 5.21 5.29 -23.44
CA PRO A 160 4.75 3.92 -23.24
C PRO A 160 5.48 3.18 -22.11
N ASP A 161 6.71 3.56 -21.76
CA ASP A 161 7.48 2.93 -20.69
C ASP A 161 6.94 3.27 -19.29
N ASN A 162 6.16 4.35 -19.16
CA ASN A 162 5.45 4.70 -17.93
C ASN A 162 4.13 3.89 -17.77
N CYS A 163 3.76 3.08 -18.77
CA CYS A 163 2.52 2.31 -18.74
C CYS A 163 2.70 0.96 -18.02
N SER A 164 1.94 0.75 -16.95
CA SER A 164 1.95 -0.48 -16.16
C SER A 164 1.03 -1.57 -16.68
N CYS A 165 0.42 -1.40 -17.86
CA CYS A 165 -0.46 -2.41 -18.44
C CYS A 165 0.35 -3.63 -18.93
N LYS A 166 -0.25 -4.83 -18.84
CA LYS A 166 0.40 -6.09 -19.23
C LYS A 166 0.85 -6.17 -20.70
N ILE A 167 0.38 -5.24 -21.53
CA ILE A 167 0.67 -5.20 -22.96
C ILE A 167 1.90 -4.34 -23.24
N CYS A 168 2.01 -3.17 -22.58
CA CYS A 168 3.16 -2.26 -22.68
C CYS A 168 4.36 -2.78 -21.91
N THR A 169 4.11 -3.44 -20.77
CA THR A 169 5.13 -4.14 -19.99
C THR A 169 4.85 -5.65 -20.01
N PRO A 170 5.12 -6.37 -21.14
CA PRO A 170 5.05 -7.82 -21.15
C PRO A 170 6.08 -8.40 -20.19
N GLU A 171 5.70 -9.43 -19.43
CA GLU A 171 6.58 -10.25 -18.58
C GLU A 171 7.87 -10.74 -19.29
N GLU A 172 7.96 -10.64 -20.62
CA GLU A 172 9.15 -10.94 -21.42
C GLU A 172 10.31 -9.91 -21.30
N LEU A 173 10.07 -8.68 -20.83
CA LEU A 173 11.15 -7.69 -20.59
C LEU A 173 11.95 -7.97 -19.30
N GLU A 174 11.46 -8.86 -18.42
CA GLU A 174 12.22 -9.40 -17.28
C GLU A 174 13.31 -10.39 -17.71
N ASN A 175 13.32 -10.86 -18.97
CA ASN A 175 14.29 -11.84 -19.50
C ASN A 175 15.57 -11.24 -20.11
N ILE A 176 15.82 -9.93 -19.98
CA ILE A 176 17.06 -9.28 -20.48
C ILE A 176 18.17 -9.22 -19.39
N VAL A 177 17.99 -9.94 -18.27
CA VAL A 177 19.11 -10.28 -17.36
C VAL A 177 19.76 -11.59 -17.84
N PRO A 178 21.07 -11.64 -18.13
CA PRO A 178 21.71 -12.84 -18.66
C PRO A 178 21.74 -13.96 -17.60
N GLY A 179 20.87 -14.96 -17.73
CA GLY A 179 20.93 -16.11 -16.82
C GLY A 179 19.69 -16.98 -16.65
N ALA A 180 18.79 -17.12 -17.62
CA ALA A 180 17.79 -18.20 -17.57
C ALA A 180 17.30 -18.55 -18.99
N LYS A 181 17.58 -19.77 -19.44
CA LYS A 181 17.07 -20.31 -20.71
C LYS A 181 15.83 -21.17 -20.45
N ILE A 182 14.74 -20.77 -21.12
CA ILE A 182 13.88 -21.60 -21.99
C ILE A 182 12.58 -22.20 -21.41
N LYS A 183 11.49 -21.69 -22.03
CA LYS A 183 10.23 -22.30 -22.54
C LYS A 183 9.16 -22.81 -21.56
N ALA A 184 8.01 -22.15 -21.62
CA ALA A 184 6.71 -22.67 -21.22
C ALA A 184 5.93 -23.14 -22.46
N GLU A 185 5.69 -24.44 -22.58
CA GLU A 185 4.57 -25.00 -23.33
C GLU A 185 3.48 -25.45 -22.34
N LYS A 186 2.24 -25.11 -22.66
CA LYS A 186 1.02 -25.41 -21.89
C LYS A 186 0.38 -26.69 -22.43
N GLN A 187 0.11 -27.69 -21.58
CA GLN A 187 -1.08 -28.58 -21.68
C GLN A 187 -1.47 -29.12 -20.28
N VAL A 188 -2.70 -28.86 -19.82
CA VAL A 188 -3.93 -29.72 -19.85
C VAL A 188 -3.89 -30.88 -18.83
N LYS A 189 -4.84 -30.83 -17.88
CA LYS A 189 -5.16 -31.84 -16.86
C LYS A 189 -5.65 -33.14 -17.51
N ASN A 190 -5.29 -34.27 -16.92
CA ASN A 190 -6.19 -35.43 -16.79
C ASN A 190 -5.97 -36.12 -15.44
N GLU A 191 -7.09 -36.59 -14.90
CA GLU A 191 -7.25 -37.32 -13.64
C GLU A 191 -6.89 -38.81 -13.78
N ALA A 192 -6.81 -39.46 -12.61
CA ALA A 192 -7.06 -40.87 -12.29
C ALA A 192 -5.85 -41.70 -11.78
N ASP A 193 -5.90 -41.92 -10.46
CA ASP A 193 -6.02 -43.21 -9.78
C ASP A 193 -4.86 -44.24 -9.65
N SER A 194 -4.71 -44.63 -8.38
CA SER A 194 -4.31 -45.92 -7.77
C SER A 194 -2.92 -46.59 -7.95
N SER A 195 -2.41 -47.00 -6.77
CA SER A 195 -1.82 -48.31 -6.40
C SER A 195 -0.30 -48.46 -6.14
N ALA A 196 -0.04 -48.66 -4.84
CA ALA A 196 0.94 -49.46 -4.10
C ALA A 196 2.14 -50.19 -4.79
N ALA A 197 3.22 -50.25 -4.00
CA ALA A 197 4.08 -51.41 -3.67
C ALA A 197 5.59 -51.33 -4.00
N MET A 198 6.37 -51.10 -2.92
CA MET A 198 7.43 -51.96 -2.35
C MET A 198 8.73 -52.36 -3.12
N THR A 199 9.84 -52.00 -2.47
CA THR A 199 11.10 -52.76 -2.18
C THR A 199 12.32 -52.86 -3.14
N ARG A 200 13.44 -52.37 -2.60
CA ARG A 200 14.81 -52.96 -2.44
C ARG A 200 15.86 -52.99 -3.58
N SER A 201 16.93 -52.23 -3.31
CA SER A 201 18.35 -52.62 -3.19
C SER A 201 19.22 -53.05 -4.39
N ALA A 202 20.23 -52.21 -4.66
CA ALA A 202 21.68 -52.45 -4.79
C ALA A 202 22.26 -53.52 -5.73
N SER A 203 23.08 -53.05 -6.70
CA SER A 203 24.56 -53.23 -6.81
C SER A 203 25.07 -53.59 -8.22
N GLY A 204 26.25 -53.04 -8.59
CA GLY A 204 27.26 -53.75 -9.40
C GLY A 204 27.41 -53.46 -10.91
N GLN A 205 28.32 -52.53 -11.25
CA GLN A 205 29.34 -52.56 -12.32
C GLN A 205 28.98 -52.93 -13.79
N GLY A 206 29.06 -51.91 -14.66
CA GLY A 206 30.14 -51.79 -15.67
C GLY A 206 30.06 -52.60 -16.97
N ILE A 207 29.42 -52.05 -18.02
CA ILE A 207 29.73 -52.35 -19.43
C ILE A 207 29.62 -51.06 -20.27
N LYS A 208 30.63 -50.82 -21.11
CA LYS A 208 30.73 -49.74 -22.10
C LYS A 208 29.66 -49.90 -23.19
N ALA A 209 28.92 -48.83 -23.50
CA ALA A 209 28.10 -48.73 -24.72
C ALA A 209 28.05 -47.29 -25.26
N ALA A 210 27.92 -47.22 -26.58
CA ALA A 210 28.02 -46.06 -27.48
C ALA A 210 27.04 -44.89 -27.15
N PRO A 211 27.29 -43.67 -27.67
CA PRO A 211 26.52 -42.49 -27.28
C PRO A 211 25.11 -42.54 -27.91
N GLN A 212 24.12 -42.92 -27.10
CA GLN A 212 22.71 -42.72 -27.41
C GLN A 212 22.33 -41.26 -27.11
N ALA A 213 21.67 -40.63 -28.09
CA ALA A 213 21.10 -39.30 -28.00
C ALA A 213 20.18 -39.18 -26.77
N GLN A 214 20.56 -38.31 -25.83
CA GLN A 214 19.77 -37.99 -24.66
C GLN A 214 18.46 -37.31 -25.10
N ARG A 215 17.32 -37.96 -24.81
CA ARG A 215 16.04 -37.27 -24.76
C ARG A 215 16.09 -36.25 -23.62
N PRO A 216 15.70 -34.97 -23.85
CA PRO A 216 15.65 -33.99 -22.80
C PRO A 216 14.61 -34.40 -21.77
N THR A 217 15.05 -34.48 -20.51
CA THR A 217 14.23 -34.59 -19.32
C THR A 217 13.26 -33.41 -19.27
N SER A 218 11.97 -33.70 -19.13
CA SER A 218 10.91 -32.71 -18.99
C SER A 218 11.13 -31.86 -17.73
N ALA A 219 11.29 -30.56 -17.90
CA ALA A 219 11.38 -29.60 -16.80
C ALA A 219 10.05 -29.54 -16.03
N GLN A 220 10.12 -29.73 -14.71
CA GLN A 220 8.99 -29.46 -13.80
C GLN A 220 8.69 -27.95 -13.80
N PRO A 221 7.41 -27.53 -13.69
CA PRO A 221 7.06 -26.11 -13.59
C PRO A 221 7.70 -25.49 -12.34
N LEU A 222 8.41 -24.37 -12.51
CA LEU A 222 8.97 -23.55 -11.42
C LEU A 222 7.83 -23.09 -10.50
N GLN A 223 7.76 -23.66 -9.31
CA GLN A 223 6.90 -23.17 -8.25
C GLN A 223 7.37 -21.79 -7.82
N LEU A 224 6.45 -20.83 -7.66
CA LEU A 224 6.73 -19.56 -6.96
C LEU A 224 7.21 -19.92 -5.56
N ALA A 225 8.52 -19.81 -5.34
CA ALA A 225 9.16 -20.13 -4.08
C ALA A 225 9.51 -18.83 -3.34
N PRO A 226 9.21 -18.73 -2.05
CA PRO A 226 9.69 -17.62 -1.23
C PRO A 226 11.21 -17.58 -1.17
N THR A 227 11.77 -16.38 -1.11
CA THR A 227 13.18 -16.13 -0.87
C THR A 227 13.50 -16.36 0.62
N PRO A 228 14.61 -17.06 0.95
CA PRO A 228 15.11 -17.11 2.32
C PRO A 228 15.31 -15.73 2.97
N LEU A 229 14.91 -15.60 4.23
CA LEU A 229 15.11 -14.36 4.97
C LEU A 229 16.61 -14.08 5.17
N PRO A 230 17.06 -12.82 4.92
CA PRO A 230 18.41 -12.42 5.27
C PRO A 230 18.71 -12.64 6.76
N ALA A 231 19.93 -13.07 7.07
CA ALA A 231 20.41 -13.15 8.45
C ALA A 231 20.51 -11.74 9.05
N ALA A 232 20.11 -11.59 10.31
CA ALA A 232 20.34 -10.34 11.03
C ALA A 232 21.85 -10.17 11.28
N ARG A 233 22.36 -8.96 11.05
CA ARG A 233 23.79 -8.62 11.21
C ARG A 233 24.12 -7.94 12.52
N THR A 234 23.14 -7.34 13.18
CA THR A 234 23.31 -6.63 14.45
C THR A 234 22.37 -7.16 15.53
N ALA A 235 22.73 -6.92 16.80
CA ALA A 235 21.86 -7.25 17.94
C ALA A 235 20.53 -6.50 17.86
N ASP A 236 20.57 -5.23 17.43
CA ASP A 236 19.37 -4.42 17.24
C ASP A 236 18.47 -4.94 16.13
N GLN A 237 19.01 -5.33 14.98
CA GLN A 237 18.22 -5.95 13.91
C GLN A 237 17.61 -7.27 14.39
N THR A 238 18.33 -8.06 15.17
CA THR A 238 17.80 -9.31 15.75
C THR A 238 16.65 -9.03 16.70
N LEU A 239 16.77 -7.98 17.53
CA LEU A 239 15.74 -7.58 18.48
C LEU A 239 14.51 -6.97 17.80
N ASP A 240 14.71 -6.11 16.80
CA ASP A 240 13.67 -5.40 16.06
C ASP A 240 12.74 -6.31 15.25
N ARG A 241 13.22 -7.53 14.94
CA ARG A 241 12.49 -8.58 14.25
C ARG A 241 11.62 -9.44 15.17
N LYS A 242 11.70 -9.27 16.49
CA LYS A 242 10.93 -10.06 17.46
C LYS A 242 9.54 -9.48 17.66
N TYR A 243 8.56 -10.38 17.74
CA TYR A 243 7.17 -10.02 18.07
C TYR A 243 7.05 -9.57 19.55
N GLY A 244 6.25 -8.53 19.80
CA GLY A 244 5.92 -8.09 21.17
C GLY A 244 7.06 -7.42 21.96
N GLN A 245 8.17 -7.06 21.30
CA GLN A 245 9.28 -6.32 21.91
C GLN A 245 9.13 -4.81 21.67
N PHE A 246 10.24 -4.10 21.43
CA PHE A 246 10.22 -2.66 21.14
C PHE A 246 9.53 -2.37 19.81
N MET A 247 8.37 -1.71 19.88
CA MET A 247 7.63 -1.26 18.70
C MET A 247 8.36 -0.10 17.98
N TYR A 248 8.93 0.81 18.78
CA TYR A 248 9.64 2.01 18.34
C TYR A 248 11.15 1.81 18.41
N ARG A 249 11.88 2.37 17.45
CA ARG A 249 13.33 2.15 17.28
C ARG A 249 14.10 3.44 17.47
N ALA A 250 15.34 3.33 17.93
CA ALA A 250 16.24 4.48 18.01
C ALA A 250 16.38 5.13 16.63
N GLY A 251 16.19 6.45 16.58
CA GLY A 251 16.17 7.27 15.38
C GLY A 251 14.82 7.38 14.67
N GLU A 252 13.77 6.72 15.15
CA GLU A 252 12.42 6.90 14.61
C GLU A 252 11.76 8.19 15.10
N LEU A 253 11.00 8.81 14.20
CA LEU A 253 10.12 9.93 14.49
C LEU A 253 8.78 9.38 15.00
N VAL A 254 8.31 9.88 16.13
CA VAL A 254 7.10 9.42 16.80
C VAL A 254 6.27 10.58 17.32
N TRP A 255 4.98 10.33 17.49
CA TRP A 255 4.15 11.15 18.38
C TRP A 255 4.33 10.67 19.81
N PHE A 256 4.34 11.57 20.78
CA PHE A 256 4.38 11.22 22.19
C PHE A 256 3.44 12.09 23.03
N SER A 257 2.86 11.51 24.08
CA SER A 257 1.96 12.23 24.97
C SER A 257 2.72 13.26 25.82
N ARG A 258 2.15 14.45 25.98
CA ARG A 258 2.60 15.52 26.87
C ARG A 258 1.55 15.83 27.94
N GLY A 259 0.71 14.85 28.29
CA GLY A 259 -0.48 15.04 29.12
C GLY A 259 -1.70 15.28 28.24
N GLN A 260 -2.19 16.52 28.20
CA GLN A 260 -3.40 16.89 27.42
C GLN A 260 -3.15 17.04 25.91
N ALA A 261 -1.90 17.10 25.47
CA ALA A 261 -1.51 17.28 24.08
C ALA A 261 -0.50 16.24 23.62
N TRP A 262 -0.34 16.09 22.30
CA TRP A 262 0.67 15.25 21.69
C TRP A 262 1.80 16.10 21.10
N GLY A 263 3.05 15.70 21.37
CA GLY A 263 4.25 16.27 20.76
C GLY A 263 4.83 15.36 19.68
N ILE A 264 5.76 15.90 18.91
CA ILE A 264 6.53 15.18 17.90
C ILE A 264 7.98 15.12 18.34
N GLY A 265 8.61 13.95 18.28
CA GLY A 265 9.99 13.78 18.73
C GLY A 265 10.68 12.58 18.10
N VAL A 266 12.01 12.53 18.27
CA VAL A 266 12.83 11.39 17.87
C VAL A 266 13.11 10.50 19.07
N VAL A 267 12.96 9.19 18.91
CA VAL A 267 13.43 8.20 19.90
C VAL A 267 14.96 8.21 19.89
N THR A 268 15.58 8.69 20.96
CA THR A 268 17.05 8.75 21.07
C THR A 268 17.64 7.48 21.67
N ARG A 269 16.89 6.79 22.54
CA ARG A 269 17.31 5.55 23.20
C ARG A 269 16.07 4.74 23.59
N ARG A 270 16.23 3.42 23.72
CA ARG A 270 15.24 2.51 24.32
C ARG A 270 15.93 1.52 25.26
N TRP A 271 15.23 1.03 26.27
CA TRP A 271 15.73 0.00 27.18
C TRP A 271 14.59 -0.73 27.88
N SER A 272 14.89 -1.83 28.56
CA SER A 272 13.93 -2.57 29.37
C SER A 272 14.43 -2.69 30.81
N ASN A 273 13.55 -2.47 31.78
CA ASN A 273 13.81 -2.74 33.19
C ASN A 273 12.62 -3.52 33.78
N MET A 274 12.87 -4.69 34.40
CA MET A 274 11.84 -5.57 34.96
C MET A 274 10.65 -5.80 33.99
N ASN A 275 10.94 -6.17 32.74
CA ASN A 275 9.98 -6.35 31.63
C ASN A 275 9.17 -5.09 31.22
N THR A 276 9.46 -3.94 31.80
CA THR A 276 8.90 -2.66 31.38
C THR A 276 9.80 -2.02 30.34
N LEU A 277 9.23 -1.65 29.20
CA LEU A 277 9.95 -0.97 28.11
C LEU A 277 9.97 0.54 28.36
N TYR A 278 11.07 1.18 28.02
CA TYR A 278 11.26 2.62 28.15
C TYR A 278 11.86 3.22 26.89
N TYR A 279 11.51 4.48 26.63
CA TYR A 279 11.97 5.25 25.48
C TYR A 279 12.38 6.66 25.93
N SER A 280 13.59 7.09 25.57
CA SER A 280 13.97 8.51 25.62
C SER A 280 13.59 9.18 24.31
N ILE A 281 12.89 10.31 24.39
CA ILE A 281 12.38 11.05 23.24
C ILE A 281 12.89 12.49 23.32
N GLN A 282 13.62 12.92 22.29
CA GLN A 282 14.00 14.32 22.09
C GLN A 282 12.89 15.00 21.27
N PRO A 283 12.13 15.95 21.83
CA PRO A 283 11.13 16.68 21.06
C PRO A 283 11.77 17.45 19.90
N LEU A 284 11.08 17.48 18.77
CA LEU A 284 11.44 18.33 17.65
C LEU A 284 11.04 19.77 17.96
N SER A 285 11.81 20.71 17.42
CA SER A 285 11.67 22.13 17.72
C SER A 285 12.13 22.98 16.53
N TYR A 286 11.99 24.30 16.62
CA TYR A 286 12.69 25.23 15.74
C TYR A 286 14.15 25.44 16.22
N PRO A 287 15.05 26.04 15.42
CA PRO A 287 16.48 26.09 15.76
C PRO A 287 16.86 26.88 17.02
N GLY A 288 15.99 27.75 17.53
CA GLY A 288 16.32 28.69 18.62
C GLY A 288 15.98 28.20 20.02
N ASN A 289 15.22 27.12 20.17
CA ASN A 289 14.89 26.54 21.47
C ASN A 289 14.75 25.03 21.35
N HIS A 290 15.33 24.27 22.27
CA HIS A 290 15.25 22.81 22.26
C HIS A 290 14.64 22.31 23.57
N PRO A 291 13.43 21.72 23.53
CA PRO A 291 12.82 21.14 24.72
C PRO A 291 13.67 19.99 25.28
N GLN A 292 13.55 19.75 26.58
CA GLN A 292 14.25 18.67 27.28
C GLN A 292 13.78 17.29 26.82
N ILE A 293 14.69 16.32 26.91
CA ILE A 293 14.37 14.90 26.65
C ILE A 293 13.32 14.43 27.65
N THR A 294 12.33 13.70 27.15
CA THR A 294 11.29 13.07 27.98
C THR A 294 11.46 11.55 27.93
N VAL A 295 11.20 10.88 29.06
CA VAL A 295 11.18 9.41 29.13
C VAL A 295 9.73 8.92 29.15
N LYS A 296 9.43 7.93 28.32
CA LYS A 296 8.11 7.29 28.21
C LYS A 296 8.17 5.81 28.54
N GLN A 297 7.11 5.33 29.19
CA GLN A 297 6.98 3.95 29.64
C GLN A 297 5.99 3.18 28.74
N GLY A 298 6.38 1.99 28.28
CA GLY A 298 5.55 1.13 27.44
C GLY A 298 5.18 1.77 26.10
N HIS A 299 4.03 1.39 25.56
CA HIS A 299 3.57 1.83 24.23
C HIS A 299 2.37 2.79 24.27
N ALA A 300 1.74 2.98 25.43
CA ALA A 300 0.49 3.73 25.55
C ALA A 300 0.65 5.22 25.24
N GLU A 301 1.82 5.80 25.52
CA GLU A 301 2.10 7.23 25.37
C GLU A 301 2.85 7.60 24.08
N ILE A 302 3.03 6.66 23.16
CA ILE A 302 3.77 6.86 21.92
C ILE A 302 2.93 6.36 20.75
N ARG A 303 3.01 7.00 19.58
CA ARG A 303 2.41 6.49 18.34
C ARG A 303 3.40 6.56 17.18
N PRO A 304 3.35 5.62 16.21
CA PRO A 304 4.09 5.77 14.96
C PRO A 304 3.73 7.09 14.31
N TRP A 305 4.69 7.74 13.65
CA TRP A 305 4.43 8.98 12.90
C TRP A 305 3.22 8.86 11.97
N LEU A 306 3.12 7.73 11.27
CA LEU A 306 2.06 7.43 10.31
C LEU A 306 0.72 7.04 10.94
N ALA A 307 0.59 7.05 12.27
CA ALA A 307 -0.68 6.78 12.93
C ALA A 307 -1.71 7.90 12.72
N TRP A 308 -1.26 9.14 12.50
CA TRP A 308 -2.13 10.30 12.35
C TRP A 308 -1.73 11.20 11.18
N SER A 309 -2.71 11.97 10.71
CA SER A 309 -2.46 13.03 9.74
C SER A 309 -1.80 14.20 10.45
N VAL A 310 -0.77 14.73 9.81
CA VAL A 310 -0.08 15.92 10.30
C VAL A 310 -1.07 17.09 10.30
N PRO A 311 -1.18 17.89 11.37
CA PRO A 311 -2.07 19.04 11.40
C PRO A 311 -1.60 20.15 10.45
N ARG A 312 -2.48 21.14 10.24
CA ARG A 312 -2.11 22.39 9.57
C ARG A 312 -1.16 23.19 10.47
N PHE A 313 -0.37 24.07 9.85
CA PHE A 313 0.38 25.05 10.62
C PHE A 313 -0.59 26.00 11.33
N LEU A 314 -0.29 26.37 12.57
CA LEU A 314 -1.06 27.34 13.35
C LEU A 314 -0.91 28.76 12.79
N ASN A 315 0.24 29.08 12.19
CA ASN A 315 0.43 30.27 11.40
C ASN A 315 -0.26 30.10 10.03
N ALA A 316 -1.50 30.56 9.93
CA ALA A 316 -2.37 30.37 8.76
C ALA A 316 -1.70 30.76 7.42
N GLY A 317 -0.91 31.85 7.42
CA GLY A 317 -0.19 32.35 6.25
C GLY A 317 0.88 31.40 5.70
N LEU A 318 1.29 30.37 6.45
CA LEU A 318 2.18 29.31 5.96
C LEU A 318 1.44 28.26 5.13
N ASN A 319 0.15 28.03 5.40
CA ASN A 319 -0.63 26.97 4.73
C ASN A 319 -1.07 27.34 3.32
N ASP A 320 -1.19 28.63 3.03
CA ASP A 320 -1.82 29.14 1.81
C ASP A 320 -0.79 29.48 0.70
N GLN A 321 0.47 29.13 0.91
CA GLN A 321 1.54 29.41 -0.04
C GLN A 321 1.64 28.32 -1.12
N PRO A 322 1.81 28.71 -2.41
CA PRO A 322 2.10 27.76 -3.48
C PRO A 322 3.38 26.96 -3.24
N ASN A 323 4.39 27.55 -2.61
CA ASN A 323 5.60 26.85 -2.21
C ASN A 323 5.88 27.20 -0.74
N PRO A 324 5.32 26.45 0.22
CA PRO A 324 5.52 26.73 1.63
C PRO A 324 7.01 26.55 2.00
N PRO A 325 7.53 27.32 2.96
CA PRO A 325 8.90 27.17 3.42
C PRO A 325 9.14 25.76 3.99
N ARG A 326 10.36 25.27 3.81
CA ARG A 326 10.88 24.06 4.44
C ARG A 326 11.56 24.44 5.75
N TYR A 327 11.74 23.47 6.63
CA TYR A 327 12.45 23.68 7.89
C TYR A 327 13.82 24.37 7.69
N GLU A 328 14.59 23.93 6.69
CA GLU A 328 15.95 24.43 6.42
C GLU A 328 16.01 25.87 5.92
N ASN A 329 14.91 26.39 5.35
CA ASN A 329 14.85 27.72 4.76
C ASN A 329 13.67 28.56 5.28
N ALA A 330 13.12 28.20 6.43
CA ALA A 330 12.01 28.92 7.03
C ALA A 330 12.45 30.30 7.54
N ASP A 331 11.56 31.28 7.34
CA ASP A 331 11.70 32.63 7.87
C ASP A 331 11.38 32.64 9.37
N TRP A 332 12.26 32.04 10.18
CA TRP A 332 12.05 31.87 11.63
C TRP A 332 11.84 33.21 12.34
N GLN A 333 12.56 34.25 11.92
CA GLN A 333 12.39 35.61 12.43
C GLN A 333 11.00 36.16 12.08
N GLY A 334 10.54 36.01 10.83
CA GLY A 334 9.20 36.42 10.43
C GLY A 334 8.09 35.66 11.16
N ILE A 335 8.25 34.36 11.40
CA ILE A 335 7.28 33.57 12.18
C ILE A 335 7.23 34.07 13.63
N MET A 336 8.39 34.30 14.26
CA MET A 336 8.48 34.85 15.61
C MET A 336 7.85 36.25 15.72
N GLN A 337 7.99 37.06 14.68
CA GLN A 337 7.38 38.40 14.55
C GLN A 337 5.92 38.37 14.07
N ARG A 338 5.28 37.19 14.01
CA ARG A 338 3.87 37.00 13.63
C ARG A 338 3.52 37.45 12.21
N LYS A 339 4.50 37.51 11.30
CA LYS A 339 4.33 37.86 9.87
C LYS A 339 3.33 36.94 9.15
N TYR A 340 3.19 35.70 9.61
CA TYR A 340 2.36 34.66 9.00
C TYR A 340 1.10 34.32 9.82
N GLY A 341 0.83 35.07 10.90
CA GLY A 341 -0.30 34.86 11.80
C GLY A 341 0.10 34.86 13.28
N ASN A 342 -0.86 34.55 14.14
CA ASN A 342 -0.68 34.47 15.60
C ASN A 342 -0.44 33.02 16.08
N GLY A 343 0.10 32.15 15.22
CA GLY A 343 0.31 30.74 15.55
C GLY A 343 1.53 30.50 16.44
N ASP A 344 1.61 29.32 17.03
CA ASP A 344 2.73 28.92 17.89
C ASP A 344 3.95 28.48 17.05
N LEU A 345 5.09 29.14 17.28
CA LEU A 345 6.37 28.88 16.61
C LEU A 345 6.93 27.48 16.89
N GLU A 346 6.79 26.99 18.12
CA GLU A 346 7.31 25.67 18.52
C GLU A 346 6.51 24.57 17.83
N VAL A 347 5.18 24.70 17.82
CA VAL A 347 4.30 23.74 17.15
C VAL A 347 4.60 23.71 15.66
N ASP A 348 4.63 24.87 14.99
CA ASP A 348 4.89 24.92 13.55
C ASP A 348 6.32 24.47 13.19
N GLY A 349 7.31 24.82 14.02
CA GLY A 349 8.69 24.37 13.87
C GLY A 349 8.80 22.85 13.93
N SER A 350 8.13 22.22 14.92
CA SER A 350 8.09 20.76 15.04
C SER A 350 7.40 20.08 13.84
N ILE A 351 6.32 20.68 13.30
CA ILE A 351 5.64 20.18 12.11
C ILE A 351 6.53 20.28 10.87
N MET A 352 7.21 21.42 10.67
CA MET A 352 8.15 21.61 9.55
C MET A 352 9.29 20.61 9.62
N ALA A 353 9.86 20.38 10.82
CA ALA A 353 10.92 19.42 11.04
C ALA A 353 10.45 18.00 10.72
N ALA A 354 9.26 17.63 11.18
CA ALA A 354 8.68 16.32 10.91
C ALA A 354 8.47 16.05 9.41
N LYS A 355 7.99 17.05 8.66
CA LYS A 355 7.86 16.98 7.19
C LYS A 355 9.22 16.84 6.49
N MET A 356 10.23 17.56 6.96
CA MET A 356 11.61 17.43 6.46
C MET A 356 12.14 16.01 6.68
N VAL A 357 11.92 15.42 7.87
CA VAL A 357 12.32 14.05 8.18
C VAL A 357 11.56 13.04 7.31
N ASP A 358 10.23 13.17 7.15
CA ASP A 358 9.38 12.29 6.34
C ASP A 358 9.79 12.22 4.85
N ALA A 359 10.29 13.34 4.32
CA ALA A 359 10.79 13.48 2.96
C ALA A 359 12.25 12.98 2.79
N SER A 360 12.89 12.48 3.85
CA SER A 360 14.30 12.06 3.82
C SER A 360 14.48 10.55 3.84
N TYR A 361 15.66 10.08 3.46
CA TYR A 361 16.09 8.72 3.76
C TYR A 361 17.58 8.66 4.14
N THR A 362 17.94 7.72 5.00
CA THR A 362 19.32 7.46 5.44
C THR A 362 19.60 5.96 5.37
N LEU A 363 20.67 5.57 4.69
CA LEU A 363 21.07 4.17 4.55
C LEU A 363 21.99 3.75 5.71
N VAL A 364 21.83 2.52 6.20
CA VAL A 364 22.49 2.05 7.44
C VAL A 364 23.14 0.69 7.23
N GLY A 365 24.36 0.51 7.73
CA GLY A 365 25.08 -0.76 7.66
C GLY A 365 25.39 -1.18 6.22
N LYS A 366 26.23 -0.40 5.52
CA LYS A 366 26.73 -0.81 4.19
C LYS A 366 27.46 -2.15 4.32
N ASN A 367 26.99 -3.17 3.63
CA ASN A 367 27.48 -4.54 3.80
C ASN A 367 28.23 -5.09 2.58
N SER A 368 27.95 -4.61 1.37
CA SER A 368 28.61 -5.07 0.15
C SER A 368 28.48 -4.05 -0.98
N THR A 369 29.32 -4.22 -2.00
CA THR A 369 29.33 -3.36 -3.19
C THR A 369 29.52 -4.22 -4.43
N GLY A 370 28.59 -4.08 -5.38
CA GLY A 370 28.63 -4.70 -6.69
C GLY A 370 28.88 -3.69 -7.80
N ARG A 371 29.35 -4.18 -8.95
CA ARG A 371 29.50 -3.40 -10.19
C ARG A 371 28.84 -4.17 -11.33
N PRO A 372 27.52 -4.01 -11.53
CA PRO A 372 26.80 -4.74 -12.59
C PRO A 372 27.20 -4.27 -14.00
N GLU A 373 27.62 -3.00 -14.13
CA GLU A 373 28.10 -2.39 -15.36
C GLU A 373 29.36 -1.55 -15.05
N ALA A 374 30.19 -1.26 -16.06
CA ALA A 374 31.43 -0.50 -15.87
C ALA A 374 31.22 0.87 -15.16
N ASN A 375 30.11 1.54 -15.46
CA ASN A 375 29.77 2.87 -14.93
C ASN A 375 28.66 2.82 -13.87
N VAL A 376 28.39 1.64 -13.29
CA VAL A 376 27.34 1.46 -12.27
C VAL A 376 27.94 0.81 -11.03
N VAL A 377 27.70 1.41 -9.88
CA VAL A 377 28.02 0.86 -8.57
C VAL A 377 26.72 0.63 -7.82
N GLU A 378 26.55 -0.57 -7.27
CA GLU A 378 25.43 -0.92 -6.40
C GLU A 378 25.95 -1.19 -5.00
N ASN A 379 25.54 -0.38 -4.03
CA ASN A 379 25.84 -0.57 -2.62
C ASN A 379 24.65 -1.24 -1.93
N HIS A 380 24.89 -2.28 -1.15
CA HIS A 380 23.86 -2.95 -0.38
C HIS A 380 23.98 -2.58 1.10
N TYR A 381 22.82 -2.46 1.75
CA TYR A 381 22.69 -2.00 3.13
C TYR A 381 21.85 -2.97 3.95
N ASP A 382 22.12 -3.02 5.26
CA ASP A 382 21.34 -3.83 6.20
C ASP A 382 20.01 -3.17 6.54
N GLY A 383 19.97 -1.83 6.56
CA GLY A 383 18.78 -1.07 6.92
C GLY A 383 18.69 0.30 6.23
N ILE A 384 17.52 0.92 6.37
CA ILE A 384 17.21 2.26 5.88
C ILE A 384 16.30 2.95 6.89
N PHE A 385 16.61 4.19 7.25
CA PHE A 385 15.58 5.10 7.75
C PHE A 385 14.87 5.68 6.54
N LEU A 386 13.61 5.32 6.34
CA LEU A 386 12.77 5.85 5.27
C LEU A 386 11.73 6.77 5.89
N GLY A 387 11.97 8.08 5.77
CA GLY A 387 11.18 9.09 6.46
C GLY A 387 11.32 8.99 7.98
N ALA A 388 10.19 8.73 8.62
CA ALA A 388 10.06 8.59 10.07
C ALA A 388 10.53 7.24 10.63
N GLU A 389 10.64 6.20 9.81
CA GLU A 389 10.68 4.81 10.27
C GLU A 389 12.00 4.12 9.89
N LYS A 390 12.51 3.24 10.75
CA LYS A 390 13.71 2.42 10.50
C LYS A 390 13.26 1.06 9.95
N ILE A 391 13.77 0.62 8.81
CA ILE A 391 13.43 -0.65 8.15
C ILE A 391 14.69 -1.49 8.01
N TRP A 392 14.64 -2.76 8.38
CA TRP A 392 15.74 -3.71 8.18
C TRP A 392 15.46 -4.68 7.04
N CYS A 393 16.51 -5.21 6.42
CA CYS A 393 16.40 -6.44 5.64
C CYS A 393 15.87 -7.58 6.53
N GLY A 394 14.96 -8.39 6.00
CA GLY A 394 14.24 -9.45 6.70
C GLY A 394 12.96 -9.01 7.41
N GLU A 395 12.49 -7.79 7.16
CA GLU A 395 11.24 -7.24 7.70
C GLU A 395 10.23 -6.89 6.62
N SER A 396 9.01 -6.55 7.03
CA SER A 396 7.92 -6.22 6.12
C SER A 396 7.60 -4.73 6.06
N VAL A 397 7.25 -4.28 4.85
CA VAL A 397 6.79 -2.93 4.54
C VAL A 397 5.44 -2.98 3.82
N ARG A 398 4.65 -1.92 3.99
CA ARG A 398 3.37 -1.72 3.30
C ARG A 398 3.61 -1.08 1.93
N LEU A 399 2.89 -1.53 0.92
CA LEU A 399 3.02 -1.03 -0.45
C LEU A 399 1.86 -0.12 -0.86
N THR A 400 2.16 0.82 -1.75
CA THR A 400 1.16 1.63 -2.48
C THR A 400 0.57 0.84 -3.64
N ILE A 401 1.38 0.02 -4.29
CA ILE A 401 0.99 -0.81 -5.42
C ILE A 401 0.16 -2.03 -4.99
N GLY A 402 -0.68 -2.54 -5.90
CA GLY A 402 -1.42 -3.79 -5.71
C GLY A 402 -2.82 -3.61 -5.10
N SER A 403 -3.22 -4.51 -4.21
CA SER A 403 -4.57 -4.52 -3.61
C SER A 403 -4.83 -3.39 -2.59
N GLY A 404 -3.80 -2.58 -2.28
CA GLY A 404 -3.83 -1.55 -1.24
C GLY A 404 -3.38 -2.04 0.15
N THR A 405 -3.46 -3.36 0.41
CA THR A 405 -2.98 -4.03 1.63
C THR A 405 -1.81 -4.98 1.39
N ASP A 406 -1.27 -5.01 0.17
CA ASP A 406 -0.11 -5.84 -0.15
C ASP A 406 1.11 -5.35 0.64
N ILE A 407 1.94 -6.33 1.02
CA ILE A 407 3.15 -6.09 1.79
C ILE A 407 4.34 -6.70 1.08
N MET A 408 5.52 -6.13 1.28
CA MET A 408 6.78 -6.71 0.84
C MET A 408 7.60 -7.14 2.03
N VAL A 409 8.10 -8.38 2.02
CA VAL A 409 9.19 -8.82 2.89
C VAL A 409 10.50 -8.43 2.22
N VAL A 410 11.21 -7.46 2.78
CA VAL A 410 12.43 -6.86 2.23
C VAL A 410 13.58 -7.85 2.35
N THR A 411 14.20 -8.22 1.23
CA THR A 411 15.36 -9.11 1.18
C THR A 411 16.66 -8.35 0.90
N ALA A 412 16.59 -7.20 0.23
CA ALA A 412 17.73 -6.31 0.06
C ALA A 412 17.32 -4.84 -0.01
N ILE A 413 18.22 -3.97 0.47
CA ILE A 413 18.16 -2.52 0.32
C ILE A 413 19.37 -2.12 -0.52
N VAL A 414 19.13 -1.47 -1.66
CA VAL A 414 20.15 -1.19 -2.67
C VAL A 414 20.18 0.29 -3.00
N GLU A 415 21.39 0.86 -3.01
CA GLU A 415 21.67 2.15 -3.62
C GLU A 415 22.45 1.94 -4.91
N ARG A 416 21.90 2.44 -6.02
CA ARG A 416 22.52 2.40 -7.33
C ARG A 416 23.02 3.79 -7.72
N GLN A 417 24.31 3.88 -8.02
CA GLN A 417 24.99 5.07 -8.52
C GLN A 417 25.46 4.81 -9.95
N ARG A 418 25.10 5.69 -10.88
CA ARG A 418 25.57 5.66 -12.27
C ARG A 418 26.46 6.87 -12.52
N THR A 419 27.67 6.63 -13.01
CA THR A 419 28.58 7.69 -13.48
C THR A 419 28.44 7.89 -14.99
N SER A 420 28.67 9.11 -15.46
CA SER A 420 28.72 9.43 -16.88
C SER A 420 29.98 8.84 -17.51
N SER A 421 29.84 8.21 -18.68
CA SER A 421 30.97 7.67 -19.44
C SER A 421 31.90 8.76 -19.98
N VAL A 422 31.44 10.00 -20.08
CA VAL A 422 32.17 11.11 -20.71
C VAL A 422 33.11 11.82 -19.72
N ASN A 423 32.63 12.11 -18.51
CA ASN A 423 33.37 12.91 -17.52
C ASN A 423 33.54 12.22 -16.16
N GLN A 424 33.10 10.97 -16.03
CA GLN A 424 33.13 10.18 -14.78
C GLN A 424 32.39 10.81 -13.59
N GLN A 425 31.58 11.84 -13.80
CA GLN A 425 30.77 12.45 -12.74
C GLN A 425 29.51 11.63 -12.46
N LEU A 426 28.99 11.72 -11.24
CA LEU A 426 27.75 11.06 -10.82
C LEU A 426 26.58 11.62 -11.64
N ALA A 427 25.99 10.78 -12.49
CA ALA A 427 24.86 11.14 -13.35
C ALA A 427 23.51 10.83 -12.67
N GLN A 428 23.44 9.73 -11.91
CA GLN A 428 22.22 9.31 -11.24
C GLN A 428 22.55 8.59 -9.93
N GLN A 429 21.76 8.87 -8.88
CA GLN A 429 21.79 8.16 -7.61
C GLN A 429 20.35 7.84 -7.19
N THR A 430 20.05 6.56 -6.99
CA THR A 430 18.72 6.09 -6.62
C THR A 430 18.82 4.98 -5.58
N ALA A 431 17.87 4.90 -4.66
CA ALA A 431 17.73 3.78 -3.74
C ALA A 431 16.41 3.06 -3.98
N TYR A 432 16.38 1.75 -3.75
CA TYR A 432 15.18 0.93 -3.90
C TYR A 432 15.25 -0.30 -2.99
N LEU A 433 14.08 -0.92 -2.78
CA LEU A 433 13.94 -2.17 -2.04
C LEU A 433 13.81 -3.34 -3.03
N VAL A 434 14.34 -4.49 -2.64
CA VAL A 434 14.06 -5.78 -3.30
C VAL A 434 13.47 -6.71 -2.25
N GLY A 435 12.42 -7.44 -2.60
CA GLY A 435 11.74 -8.31 -1.67
C GLY A 435 10.62 -9.13 -2.28
N ASP A 436 10.03 -9.99 -1.45
CA ASP A 436 8.91 -10.82 -1.84
C ASP A 436 7.59 -10.13 -1.49
N VAL A 437 6.69 -10.01 -2.45
CA VAL A 437 5.37 -9.39 -2.28
C VAL A 437 4.33 -10.43 -1.92
N TYR A 438 3.58 -10.17 -0.85
CA TYR A 438 2.51 -11.02 -0.33
C TYR A 438 1.18 -10.27 -0.28
N SER A 439 0.10 -11.01 -0.51
CA SER A 439 -1.27 -10.56 -0.26
C SER A 439 -1.90 -11.42 0.84
N LEU A 440 -2.72 -10.80 1.68
CA LEU A 440 -3.49 -11.54 2.67
C LEU A 440 -4.65 -12.27 2.00
N VAL A 441 -4.79 -13.57 2.27
CA VAL A 441 -5.87 -14.40 1.73
C VAL A 441 -6.58 -15.11 2.87
N THR A 442 -7.91 -15.10 2.86
CA THR A 442 -8.76 -15.80 3.84
C THR A 442 -9.42 -17.02 3.22
N ILE A 443 -9.38 -18.15 3.93
CA ILE A 443 -9.98 -19.41 3.54
C ILE A 443 -10.92 -19.94 4.62
N GLN A 444 -11.83 -20.82 4.24
CA GLN A 444 -12.64 -21.59 5.20
C GLN A 444 -11.75 -22.55 5.99
N HIS A 445 -11.96 -22.63 7.30
CA HIS A 445 -11.16 -23.44 8.21
C HIS A 445 -11.99 -23.95 9.38
N ALA A 446 -12.19 -25.27 9.44
CA ALA A 446 -13.17 -25.87 10.33
C ALA A 446 -12.74 -25.92 11.82
N ASN A 447 -11.44 -26.04 12.14
CA ASN A 447 -10.99 -26.34 13.51
C ASN A 447 -9.71 -25.58 13.90
N PRO A 448 -9.69 -24.83 15.02
CA PRO A 448 -8.48 -24.18 15.54
C PRO A 448 -7.29 -25.11 15.81
N GLY A 449 -7.52 -26.40 16.05
CA GLY A 449 -6.47 -27.38 16.34
C GLY A 449 -5.77 -27.98 15.10
N LEU A 450 -6.20 -27.62 13.90
CA LEU A 450 -5.57 -28.08 12.65
C LEU A 450 -4.56 -27.04 12.12
N PRO A 451 -3.44 -27.47 11.52
CA PRO A 451 -2.52 -26.56 10.85
C PRO A 451 -3.19 -25.78 9.73
N THR A 452 -2.87 -24.49 9.65
CA THR A 452 -3.32 -23.60 8.58
C THR A 452 -2.22 -23.41 7.54
N PRO A 453 -2.53 -22.94 6.32
CA PRO A 453 -1.49 -22.54 5.36
C PRO A 453 -0.55 -21.43 5.88
N ALA A 454 -0.93 -20.69 6.92
CA ALA A 454 -0.06 -19.71 7.56
C ALA A 454 1.12 -20.36 8.32
N ASP A 455 0.98 -21.63 8.72
CA ASP A 455 2.00 -22.35 9.50
C ASP A 455 3.11 -22.96 8.63
N VAL A 456 3.02 -22.84 7.30
CA VAL A 456 3.84 -23.60 6.34
C VAL A 456 4.97 -22.77 5.72
N ASN A 457 5.00 -21.44 5.90
CA ASN A 457 6.01 -20.57 5.26
C ASN A 457 7.12 -20.13 6.24
N PRO A 458 8.29 -20.80 6.25
CA PRO A 458 9.41 -20.42 7.13
C PRO A 458 10.13 -19.14 6.70
N HIS A 459 9.76 -18.58 5.54
CA HIS A 459 10.40 -17.41 4.95
C HIS A 459 9.64 -16.10 5.26
N LEU A 460 8.59 -16.18 6.09
CA LEU A 460 7.94 -14.99 6.63
C LEU A 460 8.64 -14.51 7.92
N PRO A 461 8.78 -13.19 8.13
CA PRO A 461 9.26 -12.63 9.39
C PRO A 461 8.42 -13.10 10.58
N GLU A 462 9.06 -13.35 11.72
CA GLU A 462 8.39 -13.82 12.95
C GLU A 462 7.19 -12.94 13.32
N ARG A 463 7.35 -11.61 13.23
CA ARG A 463 6.28 -10.63 13.52
C ARG A 463 5.01 -10.90 12.73
N MET A 464 5.14 -11.23 11.44
CA MET A 464 4.00 -11.56 10.58
C MET A 464 3.35 -12.89 10.95
N THR A 465 4.16 -13.91 11.22
CA THR A 465 3.68 -15.24 11.59
C THR A 465 2.96 -15.23 12.93
N ARG A 466 3.49 -14.51 13.93
CA ARG A 466 2.86 -14.38 15.26
C ARG A 466 1.57 -13.57 15.22
N ASP A 467 1.56 -12.47 14.48
CA ASP A 467 0.36 -11.64 14.30
C ASP A 467 -0.78 -12.42 13.61
N ILE A 468 -0.49 -13.11 12.50
CA ILE A 468 -1.52 -13.86 11.78
C ILE A 468 -2.04 -15.03 12.62
N GLN A 469 -1.18 -15.69 13.41
CA GLN A 469 -1.59 -16.71 14.37
C GLN A 469 -2.55 -16.15 15.42
N ALA A 470 -2.23 -14.99 16.01
CA ALA A 470 -3.10 -14.33 16.98
C ALA A 470 -4.47 -13.96 16.37
N ARG A 471 -4.50 -13.44 15.15
CA ARG A 471 -5.75 -13.11 14.44
C ARG A 471 -6.55 -14.34 14.03
N ASN A 472 -5.88 -15.40 13.59
CA ASN A 472 -6.51 -16.67 13.25
C ASN A 472 -7.12 -17.35 14.48
N ALA A 473 -6.49 -17.26 15.65
CA ALA A 473 -7.05 -17.81 16.89
C ALA A 473 -8.45 -17.24 17.19
N VAL A 474 -8.68 -15.97 16.88
CA VAL A 474 -9.99 -15.31 17.05
C VAL A 474 -10.94 -15.64 15.90
N SER A 475 -10.51 -15.45 14.66
CA SER A 475 -11.37 -15.62 13.47
C SER A 475 -11.78 -17.07 13.22
N ILE A 476 -10.94 -18.07 13.50
CA ILE A 476 -11.33 -19.47 13.39
C ILE A 476 -12.41 -19.81 14.44
N LYS A 477 -12.26 -19.32 15.67
CA LYS A 477 -13.23 -19.57 16.75
C LYS A 477 -14.60 -18.97 16.43
N ALA A 478 -14.63 -17.72 15.96
CA ALA A 478 -15.87 -16.98 15.73
C ALA A 478 -16.51 -17.29 14.36
N LYS A 479 -15.70 -17.48 13.32
CA LYS A 479 -16.16 -17.49 11.92
C LYS A 479 -15.74 -18.72 11.12
N ARG A 480 -14.94 -19.62 11.69
CA ARG A 480 -14.42 -20.80 10.98
C ARG A 480 -13.67 -20.41 9.70
N VAL A 481 -12.89 -19.33 9.77
CA VAL A 481 -12.00 -18.89 8.69
C VAL A 481 -10.59 -18.68 9.21
N ALA A 482 -9.59 -18.90 8.35
CA ALA A 482 -8.19 -18.66 8.62
C ALA A 482 -7.59 -17.81 7.50
N SER A 483 -6.73 -16.86 7.85
CA SER A 483 -6.01 -16.02 6.90
C SER A 483 -4.53 -16.40 6.83
N TYR A 484 -3.91 -16.21 5.67
CA TYR A 484 -2.48 -16.46 5.47
C TYR A 484 -1.90 -15.51 4.43
N TRP A 485 -0.59 -15.34 4.48
CA TRP A 485 0.15 -14.52 3.51
C TRP A 485 0.51 -15.35 2.29
N LYS A 486 -0.15 -15.06 1.17
CA LYS A 486 0.09 -15.73 -0.11
C LYS A 486 1.17 -14.98 -0.89
N LEU A 487 2.24 -15.68 -1.26
CA LEU A 487 3.28 -15.14 -2.13
C LEU A 487 2.69 -14.80 -3.50
N MET A 488 2.89 -13.56 -3.93
CA MET A 488 2.43 -13.05 -5.23
C MET A 488 3.59 -12.87 -6.19
N ARG A 489 4.70 -12.28 -5.73
CA ARG A 489 5.90 -12.03 -6.55
C ARG A 489 7.16 -12.18 -5.71
N PRO A 490 8.06 -13.13 -5.99
CA PRO A 490 9.37 -13.18 -5.35
C PRO A 490 10.31 -12.13 -5.96
N GLN A 491 11.29 -11.65 -5.19
CA GLN A 491 12.40 -10.79 -5.66
C GLN A 491 11.97 -9.55 -6.46
N HIS A 492 10.82 -8.97 -6.12
CA HIS A 492 10.31 -7.78 -6.78
C HIS A 492 11.07 -6.53 -6.33
N ARG A 493 11.39 -5.64 -7.27
CA ARG A 493 12.02 -4.34 -7.01
C ARG A 493 10.94 -3.27 -6.84
N VAL A 494 11.05 -2.45 -5.79
CA VAL A 494 10.10 -1.39 -5.45
C VAL A 494 10.84 -0.07 -5.17
N ASP A 495 10.35 1.02 -5.77
CA ASP A 495 10.86 2.37 -5.52
C ASP A 495 10.46 2.88 -4.12
N LEU A 496 11.25 3.76 -3.52
CA LEU A 496 10.96 4.31 -2.19
C LEU A 496 9.65 5.11 -2.12
N ASN A 497 9.13 5.62 -3.24
CA ASN A 497 7.83 6.29 -3.30
C ASN A 497 6.64 5.32 -3.28
N ASP A 498 6.88 4.05 -3.61
CA ASP A 498 5.86 2.99 -3.60
C ASP A 498 5.78 2.27 -2.25
N VAL A 499 6.58 2.69 -1.27
CA VAL A 499 6.58 2.20 0.11
C VAL A 499 5.79 3.16 0.99
N LYS A 500 4.68 2.69 1.57
CA LYS A 500 3.86 3.47 2.51
C LYS A 500 4.54 3.65 3.86
N GLY A 501 5.34 2.69 4.29
CA GLY A 501 5.98 2.64 5.60
C GLY A 501 6.13 1.20 6.10
N ARG A 502 6.57 1.03 7.33
CA ARG A 502 6.64 -0.26 8.02
C ARG A 502 5.27 -0.92 8.08
N TRP A 503 5.29 -2.25 8.06
CA TRP A 503 4.14 -3.05 8.47
C TRP A 503 4.17 -3.23 9.99
N TYR A 504 3.00 -3.07 10.62
CA TYR A 504 2.80 -3.23 12.06
C TYR A 504 1.82 -4.37 12.31
N GLU A 505 2.09 -5.17 13.33
CA GLU A 505 1.19 -6.23 13.78
C GLU A 505 -0.11 -5.62 14.26
N ALA A 506 -1.21 -5.98 13.59
CA ALA A 506 -2.55 -5.56 13.97
C ALA A 506 -2.86 -5.99 15.42
N SER A 507 -2.40 -7.17 15.85
CA SER A 507 -2.57 -7.68 17.21
C SER A 507 -1.92 -6.85 18.31
N ILE A 508 -0.97 -5.97 17.97
CA ILE A 508 -0.27 -5.12 18.93
C ILE A 508 -0.69 -3.66 18.77
N ILE A 509 -0.72 -3.14 17.54
CA ILE A 509 -0.93 -1.71 17.29
C ILE A 509 -2.40 -1.30 17.38
N MET A 510 -3.34 -2.15 16.95
CA MET A 510 -4.77 -1.80 16.93
C MET A 510 -5.38 -1.61 18.32
N PRO A 511 -5.05 -2.42 19.35
CA PRO A 511 -5.45 -2.13 20.73
C PRO A 511 -5.01 -0.75 21.23
N ILE A 512 -3.95 -0.18 20.65
CA ILE A 512 -3.38 1.11 21.04
C ILE A 512 -4.00 2.26 20.22
N LEU A 513 -4.25 2.05 18.93
CA LEU A 513 -4.80 3.07 18.03
C LEU A 513 -6.32 3.19 18.11
N GLN A 514 -7.02 2.05 18.20
CA GLN A 514 -8.48 1.95 18.07
C GLN A 514 -9.02 0.90 19.05
N PRO A 515 -8.90 1.10 20.38
CA PRO A 515 -9.21 0.07 21.38
C PRO A 515 -10.65 -0.44 21.31
N GLN A 516 -11.65 0.44 21.18
CA GLN A 516 -13.05 0.02 21.11
C GLN A 516 -13.34 -0.77 19.83
N GLN A 517 -12.81 -0.32 18.68
CA GLN A 517 -13.01 -1.01 17.41
C GLN A 517 -12.28 -2.35 17.37
N TRP A 518 -11.09 -2.44 17.99
CA TRP A 518 -10.36 -3.69 18.17
C TRP A 518 -11.18 -4.71 18.98
N GLN A 519 -11.78 -4.28 20.10
CA GLN A 519 -12.64 -5.14 20.91
C GLN A 519 -13.87 -5.63 20.12
N ALA A 520 -14.53 -4.74 19.37
CA ALA A 520 -15.65 -5.11 18.51
C ALA A 520 -15.24 -6.07 17.38
N ALA A 521 -14.08 -5.84 16.74
CA ALA A 521 -13.53 -6.70 15.70
C ALA A 521 -13.18 -8.09 16.26
N CYS A 522 -12.62 -8.15 17.47
CA CYS A 522 -12.35 -9.41 18.17
C CYS A 522 -13.66 -10.18 18.43
N ALA A 523 -14.69 -9.51 18.93
CA ALA A 523 -15.99 -10.14 19.19
C ALA A 523 -16.63 -10.71 17.92
N LYS A 524 -16.48 -10.01 16.79
CA LYS A 524 -16.98 -10.46 15.47
C LYS A 524 -16.08 -11.48 14.78
N GLY A 525 -14.82 -11.63 15.21
CA GLY A 525 -13.81 -12.43 14.50
C GLY A 525 -13.34 -11.83 13.18
N GLU A 526 -13.41 -10.50 13.05
CA GLU A 526 -13.08 -9.76 11.82
C GLU A 526 -11.88 -8.82 12.05
N ILE A 527 -10.73 -9.41 12.38
CA ILE A 527 -9.53 -8.60 12.61
C ILE A 527 -8.84 -8.29 11.28
N GLN A 528 -8.92 -7.04 10.87
CA GLN A 528 -8.31 -6.52 9.65
C GLN A 528 -6.82 -6.17 9.84
N GLU A 529 -6.13 -5.88 8.74
CA GLU A 529 -4.76 -5.35 8.76
C GLU A 529 -4.70 -3.94 9.37
N ALA A 530 -3.63 -3.67 10.14
CA ALA A 530 -3.35 -2.33 10.66
C ALA A 530 -3.13 -1.29 9.55
N SER A 531 -2.71 -1.75 8.36
CA SER A 531 -2.44 -0.92 7.18
C SER A 531 -3.59 0.02 6.78
N LEU A 532 -4.84 -0.35 7.09
CA LEU A 532 -6.04 0.42 6.78
C LEU A 532 -6.25 1.63 7.70
N TRP A 533 -5.52 1.67 8.83
CA TRP A 533 -5.66 2.66 9.90
C TRP A 533 -4.45 3.58 10.01
N MET A 534 -3.55 3.53 9.02
CA MET A 534 -2.28 4.24 9.04
C MET A 534 -2.04 4.95 7.71
N ASN A 535 -1.56 6.19 7.80
CA ASN A 535 -1.18 7.01 6.66
C ASN A 535 0.02 6.43 5.90
N SER A 536 0.30 7.01 4.73
CA SER A 536 1.49 6.69 3.94
C SER A 536 2.56 7.77 4.11
N ARG A 537 3.82 7.37 4.06
CA ARG A 537 4.95 8.29 3.94
C ARG A 537 4.75 9.23 2.75
N GLY A 538 5.06 10.50 2.95
CA GLY A 538 4.89 11.55 1.95
C GLY A 538 3.48 12.12 1.85
N ASP A 539 2.48 11.54 2.54
CA ASP A 539 1.12 12.11 2.56
C ASP A 539 1.11 13.50 3.23
N CYS A 540 1.93 13.68 4.26
CA CYS A 540 2.00 14.90 5.07
C CYS A 540 2.27 16.20 4.28
N VAL A 541 2.86 16.07 3.09
CA VAL A 541 3.18 17.18 2.19
C VAL A 541 1.91 17.75 1.55
N ASN A 542 0.89 16.91 1.31
CA ASN A 542 -0.32 17.29 0.57
C ASN A 542 -1.65 17.09 1.32
N SER A 543 -1.68 16.39 2.47
CA SER A 543 -2.94 16.04 3.16
C SER A 543 -3.85 17.22 3.53
N ASN A 544 -3.27 18.38 3.87
CA ASN A 544 -4.04 19.57 4.26
C ASN A 544 -3.96 20.72 3.26
N ARG A 545 -3.55 20.41 2.03
CA ARG A 545 -3.33 21.43 1.01
C ARG A 545 -4.65 21.76 0.32
N LYS A 546 -4.95 23.05 0.17
CA LYS A 546 -6.16 23.50 -0.52
C LYS A 546 -6.14 23.01 -1.98
N GLU A 547 -7.31 22.65 -2.50
CA GLU A 547 -7.47 22.10 -3.85
C GLU A 547 -7.00 23.06 -4.96
N ASN A 548 -7.08 24.36 -4.73
CA ASN A 548 -6.63 25.39 -5.67
C ASN A 548 -5.10 25.62 -5.65
N LEU A 549 -4.34 24.94 -4.78
CA LEU A 549 -2.88 25.02 -4.74
C LEU A 549 -2.25 23.84 -5.48
N PRO A 550 -1.12 24.03 -6.18
CA PRO A 550 -0.45 22.95 -6.90
C PRO A 550 0.00 21.87 -5.91
N ARG A 551 -0.21 20.59 -6.24
CA ARG A 551 0.35 19.46 -5.45
C ARG A 551 1.87 19.55 -5.45
N LEU A 552 2.47 19.31 -4.29
CA LEU A 552 3.92 19.25 -4.16
C LEU A 552 4.39 17.81 -4.41
N PRO A 553 5.52 17.61 -5.10
CA PRO A 553 6.04 16.28 -5.36
C PRO A 553 6.46 15.59 -4.05
N ARG A 554 6.34 14.26 -4.01
CA ARG A 554 6.99 13.46 -2.96
C ARG A 554 8.48 13.40 -3.25
N GLU A 555 9.27 13.52 -2.20
CA GLU A 555 10.73 13.56 -2.30
C GLU A 555 11.37 12.42 -1.51
N ASN A 556 12.56 12.05 -1.97
CA ASN A 556 13.47 11.11 -1.32
C ASN A 556 14.82 11.82 -1.15
N ASN A 557 14.91 12.68 -0.14
CA ASN A 557 16.11 13.46 0.15
C ASN A 557 17.13 12.59 0.90
N ARG A 558 18.18 12.14 0.20
CA ARG A 558 19.24 11.34 0.81
C ARG A 558 20.00 12.15 1.87
N ARG A 559 20.17 11.60 3.06
CA ARG A 559 20.97 12.16 4.16
C ARG A 559 22.05 11.15 4.54
N GLU A 560 23.28 11.63 4.75
CA GLU A 560 24.42 10.75 5.06
C GLU A 560 24.26 10.08 6.43
N THR A 561 23.89 10.85 7.44
CA THR A 561 23.62 10.32 8.78
C THR A 561 22.17 10.53 9.17
N ARG A 562 21.71 9.74 10.15
CA ARG A 562 20.34 9.89 10.67
C ARG A 562 20.18 11.22 11.42
N ARG A 563 21.26 11.72 12.04
CA ARG A 563 21.29 13.05 12.65
C ARG A 563 21.05 14.15 11.61
N ASP A 564 21.68 14.06 10.44
CA ASP A 564 21.51 15.06 9.37
C ASP A 564 20.08 15.14 8.87
N ALA A 565 19.32 14.04 8.96
CA ALA A 565 17.88 14.04 8.64
C ALA A 565 17.05 14.90 9.62
N PHE A 566 17.50 15.08 10.87
CA PHE A 566 16.88 15.97 11.84
C PHE A 566 17.44 17.38 11.82
N GLY A 567 18.68 17.57 11.32
CA GLY A 567 19.28 18.90 11.18
C GLY A 567 19.29 19.69 12.50
N GLN A 568 18.81 20.93 12.45
CA GLN A 568 18.71 21.83 13.61
C GLN A 568 17.39 21.68 14.39
N SER A 569 16.57 20.65 14.13
CA SER A 569 15.34 20.43 14.93
C SER A 569 15.60 19.71 16.25
N VAL A 570 16.84 19.27 16.47
CA VAL A 570 17.34 18.62 17.68
C VAL A 570 18.66 19.27 18.09
N PRO A 571 19.04 19.22 19.38
CA PRO A 571 20.32 19.74 19.84
C PRO A 571 21.55 19.27 19.03
N PRO A 572 22.61 20.10 18.90
CA PRO A 572 23.83 19.75 18.18
C PRO A 572 24.55 18.49 18.69
N ASN A 573 24.34 18.13 19.95
CA ASN A 573 24.95 16.98 20.62
C ASN A 573 23.98 15.80 20.80
N THR A 574 22.78 15.84 20.21
CA THR A 574 21.83 14.71 20.28
C THR A 574 22.48 13.44 19.71
N LYS A 575 22.53 12.40 20.53
CA LYS A 575 22.99 11.06 20.18
C LYS A 575 21.78 10.15 20.00
N ILE A 576 21.77 9.40 18.90
CA ILE A 576 20.84 8.31 18.67
C ILE A 576 21.59 7.04 19.01
N GLU A 577 21.15 6.35 20.05
CA GLU A 577 21.85 5.21 20.61
C GLU A 577 21.09 3.92 20.30
N ASP A 578 21.74 3.10 19.48
CA ASP A 578 21.35 1.71 19.24
C ASP A 578 21.57 0.87 20.52
N GLY A 579 20.84 -0.25 20.64
CA GLY A 579 20.86 -1.13 21.80
C GLY A 579 19.72 -0.91 22.78
N VAL A 580 19.87 -1.54 23.96
CA VAL A 580 18.86 -1.59 25.04
C VAL A 580 19.43 -1.24 26.42
N GLN A 581 20.61 -0.63 26.46
CA GLN A 581 21.24 -0.29 27.73
C GLN A 581 20.52 0.90 28.37
N PRO A 582 20.20 0.85 29.67
CA PRO A 582 19.61 1.98 30.36
C PRO A 582 20.59 3.17 30.37
N PRO A 583 20.09 4.41 30.52
CA PRO A 583 20.96 5.56 30.81
C PRO A 583 21.85 5.24 32.02
N MET A 584 23.17 5.31 31.84
CA MET A 584 24.07 5.32 32.99
C MET A 584 23.80 6.61 33.78
N PRO A 585 23.51 6.53 35.09
CA PRO A 585 23.49 7.72 35.92
C PRO A 585 24.89 8.34 35.85
N ALA A 586 24.98 9.57 35.33
CA ALA A 586 26.23 10.32 35.38
C ALA A 586 26.60 10.50 36.86
N ASN A 587 27.78 10.02 37.27
CA ASN A 587 28.41 10.25 38.58
C ASN A 587 27.43 10.26 39.77
N VAL A 588 27.22 9.09 40.37
CA VAL A 588 26.63 8.98 41.71
C VAL A 588 27.51 9.76 42.68
N ASP A 589 27.06 10.94 43.09
CA ASP A 589 27.50 11.55 44.34
C ASP A 589 26.95 10.66 45.47
N PRO A 590 27.77 10.14 46.41
CA PRO A 590 27.32 9.24 47.46
C PRO A 590 26.51 10.03 48.50
N GLY A 591 25.23 10.27 48.19
CA GLY A 591 24.34 11.04 49.05
C GLY A 591 22.86 10.66 48.97
N LEU A 592 22.53 9.51 48.38
CA LEU A 592 21.17 8.98 48.34
C LEU A 592 21.07 7.68 49.13
N ASP A 593 21.35 7.81 50.43
CA ASP A 593 20.69 7.03 51.47
C ASP A 593 19.92 8.04 52.33
N SER A 594 18.75 8.46 51.86
CA SER A 594 17.75 9.14 52.70
C SER A 594 16.35 8.83 52.19
N SER A 595 15.82 7.73 52.71
CA SER A 595 14.39 7.51 52.85
C SER A 595 13.81 8.63 53.73
N GLN A 596 13.19 9.65 53.14
CA GLN A 596 12.18 10.46 53.82
C GLN A 596 11.02 10.74 52.85
N PRO A 597 9.77 10.48 53.28
CA PRO A 597 8.59 10.82 52.49
C PRO A 597 8.42 12.33 52.45
N ILE A 598 8.17 12.88 51.26
CA ILE A 598 7.78 14.28 51.10
C ILE A 598 6.31 14.39 51.52
N ASP A 599 6.06 15.08 52.63
CA ASP A 599 4.73 15.49 53.07
C ASP A 599 4.07 16.41 52.03
N ILE A 600 2.85 16.05 51.62
CA ILE A 600 1.98 16.88 50.78
C ILE A 600 1.14 17.76 51.71
N ASP A 601 1.20 19.08 51.52
CA ASP A 601 0.43 20.09 52.24
C ASP A 601 -1.10 19.87 52.04
N PRO A 602 -1.90 19.66 53.11
CA PRO A 602 -3.31 19.28 53.02
C PRO A 602 -4.25 20.46 52.75
N ARG A 603 -3.84 21.45 51.95
CA ARG A 603 -4.65 22.66 51.69
C ARG A 603 -5.23 22.81 50.29
N PHE A 604 -5.21 21.75 49.49
CA PHE A 604 -5.96 21.71 48.23
C PHE A 604 -6.69 20.37 48.10
N ASP A 605 -7.65 20.17 49.00
CA ASP A 605 -8.74 19.22 48.76
C ASP A 605 -9.99 19.76 49.47
N THR A 606 -10.93 20.30 48.68
CA THR A 606 -12.37 20.42 48.95
C THR A 606 -12.97 21.41 47.93
N ALA A 607 -13.81 20.91 47.03
CA ALA A 607 -15.19 21.38 46.86
C ALA A 607 -15.76 20.87 45.53
N ASP A 608 -16.51 19.78 45.61
CA ASP A 608 -17.66 19.56 44.73
C ASP A 608 -18.90 20.21 45.38
N ASP A 609 -19.67 20.84 44.50
CA ASP A 609 -21.14 20.97 44.45
C ASP A 609 -21.90 21.94 45.40
N SER A 610 -22.47 23.00 44.80
CA SER A 610 -23.92 23.32 44.85
C SER A 610 -24.25 24.66 44.16
N GLY A 611 -25.22 24.61 43.24
CA GLY A 611 -25.55 25.68 42.30
C GLY A 611 -26.45 26.83 42.80
N ASN A 612 -26.57 27.88 41.99
CA ASN A 612 -27.82 28.35 41.36
C ASN A 612 -27.58 29.59 40.45
N HIS A 613 -28.42 29.69 39.42
CA HIS A 613 -28.70 30.77 38.45
C HIS A 613 -28.11 32.19 38.66
N VAL A 614 -27.68 32.83 37.54
CA VAL A 614 -28.18 34.12 36.97
C VAL A 614 -27.53 34.39 35.60
N GLU A 615 -28.31 35.01 34.70
CA GLU A 615 -28.01 35.42 33.31
C GLU A 615 -26.91 36.49 33.16
N ASP A 616 -26.16 36.42 32.05
CA ASP A 616 -26.14 37.44 30.96
C ASP A 616 -24.75 37.79 30.36
N THR A 617 -24.76 37.88 29.02
CA THR A 617 -23.87 38.47 27.99
C THR A 617 -22.34 38.33 28.02
N GLY A 618 -21.78 37.77 26.93
CA GLY A 618 -20.42 38.09 26.50
C GLY A 618 -19.71 37.04 25.64
N THR A 619 -19.87 37.14 24.33
CA THR A 619 -19.22 36.35 23.26
C THR A 619 -17.67 36.32 23.32
N THR A 620 -17.06 35.14 23.18
CA THR A 620 -15.92 34.87 22.26
C THR A 620 -15.75 33.36 22.08
N GLY A 621 -15.82 32.90 20.82
CA GLY A 621 -15.88 31.48 20.47
C GLY A 621 -14.56 30.73 20.62
N LEU A 622 -14.65 29.55 21.24
CA LEU A 622 -13.68 28.45 21.10
C LEU A 622 -14.25 27.13 21.67
N GLU A 623 -15.56 26.89 21.54
CA GLU A 623 -16.23 25.64 21.93
C GLU A 623 -17.27 25.26 20.88
N GLU A 624 -16.81 24.74 19.74
CA GLU A 624 -17.65 24.01 18.79
C GLU A 624 -16.78 22.98 18.07
N PHE A 625 -16.23 22.02 18.80
CA PHE A 625 -15.73 20.77 18.21
C PHE A 625 -15.44 19.72 19.29
N MET A 626 -16.47 19.28 20.03
CA MET A 626 -16.59 17.96 20.67
C MET A 626 -17.81 17.97 21.61
N ASP A 627 -19.00 17.80 21.04
CA ASP A 627 -20.12 17.22 21.79
C ASP A 627 -21.11 16.57 20.81
N LEU A 628 -21.17 15.23 20.84
CA LEU A 628 -22.17 14.42 20.15
C LEU A 628 -22.49 13.22 21.04
N ASP A 629 -23.28 13.45 22.08
CA ASP A 629 -24.09 12.42 22.74
C ASP A 629 -25.30 13.04 23.43
N SER A 630 -26.27 13.50 22.64
CA SER A 630 -27.69 13.40 23.03
C SER A 630 -28.60 13.71 21.84
N ILE A 631 -29.23 12.68 21.29
CA ILE A 631 -30.66 12.63 20.99
C ILE A 631 -31.00 11.14 20.91
N GLY A 632 -31.56 10.63 22.00
CA GLY A 632 -32.36 9.42 21.97
C GLY A 632 -33.79 9.75 21.58
N THR A 633 -34.35 8.89 20.74
CA THR A 633 -35.76 8.45 20.74
C THR A 633 -36.85 9.53 20.69
N ASP A 634 -37.50 9.69 19.52
CA ASP A 634 -38.80 9.03 19.31
C ASP A 634 -39.34 9.14 17.88
N ALA A 635 -40.06 8.07 17.51
CA ALA A 635 -41.13 7.96 16.52
C ALA A 635 -40.85 8.19 15.02
N MET A 636 -41.02 7.11 14.24
CA MET A 636 -41.95 6.94 13.10
C MET A 636 -41.34 5.93 12.11
N SER A 637 -41.67 4.64 12.23
CA SER A 637 -42.82 3.96 11.59
C SER A 637 -42.67 3.80 10.07
N GLY A 638 -42.46 2.54 9.67
CA GLY A 638 -42.88 1.97 8.38
C GLY A 638 -42.06 2.35 7.14
N PHE A 639 -41.48 1.36 6.48
CA PHE A 639 -42.08 0.83 5.24
C PHE A 639 -41.12 -0.20 4.61
N GLY A 640 -41.45 -1.48 4.81
CA GLY A 640 -41.18 -2.51 3.84
C GLY A 640 -42.43 -2.72 2.98
N GLN A 641 -42.18 -3.14 1.74
CA GLN A 641 -43.10 -3.71 0.75
C GLN A 641 -43.69 -2.80 -0.34
N ASN A 642 -43.49 -3.32 -1.56
CA ASN A 642 -44.28 -3.21 -2.79
C ASN A 642 -44.17 -1.94 -3.63
N TYR A 643 -43.34 -2.03 -4.68
CA TYR A 643 -43.60 -1.38 -5.96
C TYR A 643 -44.35 -2.34 -6.88
N GLY A 644 -45.56 -1.94 -7.27
CA GLY A 644 -46.34 -2.56 -8.33
C GLY A 644 -47.36 -1.56 -8.88
N ALA A 645 -47.30 -1.37 -10.19
CA ALA A 645 -48.29 -0.79 -11.10
C ALA A 645 -48.46 0.75 -11.20
N HIS A 646 -48.13 1.20 -12.42
CA HIS A 646 -48.75 2.28 -13.22
C HIS A 646 -50.15 2.76 -12.80
N ASP A 647 -50.37 4.08 -12.83
CA ASP A 647 -51.15 4.73 -13.90
C ASP A 647 -50.90 6.27 -13.94
N PRO A 648 -51.01 6.94 -15.09
CA PRO A 648 -50.70 8.35 -15.31
C PRO A 648 -51.96 9.23 -15.33
N ASN A 649 -51.96 10.34 -14.59
CA ASN A 649 -52.76 11.52 -14.96
C ASN A 649 -52.42 12.76 -14.13
N ASN A 650 -52.50 13.91 -14.81
CA ASN A 650 -52.38 15.30 -14.35
C ASN A 650 -50.98 15.76 -13.89
N GLY A 651 -50.37 16.81 -14.41
CA GLY A 651 -50.92 17.96 -15.15
C GLY A 651 -50.43 19.23 -14.46
N PHE A 652 -49.46 19.91 -15.08
CA PHE A 652 -49.08 21.32 -14.99
C PHE A 652 -49.50 22.13 -13.74
N PHE A 653 -48.51 22.61 -12.97
CA PHE A 653 -48.00 24.01 -13.03
C PHE A 653 -46.57 24.07 -12.50
#